data_AF-D5GJN8-F1
#
_entry.id   AF-D5GJN8-F1
#
_cell.length_a   1.000
_cell.length_b   1.000
_cell.length_c   1.000
_cell.angle_alpha   90.00
_cell.angle_beta   90.00
_cell.angle_gamma   90.00
#
_symmetry.space_group_name_H-M   'P 1'
#
loop_
_entity.id
_entity.type
_entity.pdbx_description
1 polymer ?
#
loop_
_entity_poly.entity_id
_entity_poly.type
_entity_poly.pdbx_seq_one_letter_code
_entity_poly.pdbx_strand_id
1 'polypeptide(L)'
;MPPRRAPSAAAVAPAANVSTASTQPKPKSTGAKVDDGDTEAAAKPVGDSFDELLRTYYKGKHLADSISTAEDKWTLLPMFLKVKGLVKQHIDSFNYFIDVDLKKIVKANERVLSDADPQFFLRYLDIRVGTPERLDIESNAEITPNECRLRDLTYAAPIFVDVEYSRGKQIVRKRAVNIGRLPIMLRSNKCVLSGKGEMDMARLNECPLDPGGYFVVNGTEKVILVQEQLSKNRIIVENDAKKGVVQASVTSSTHERKSKTYIISKKGCIYLRHNSIVDDMPIVLVLKAMGVQSDHEILLLVAGTDMVYQDTFSINFEECSKLKVFSQQQALEYLGARVRKQRFIGPMKQRTTVQEALQCLADIVLAHVYVENLNFRPKAMYLAFMTRRVVMAMTDPSLVDDRDYVGNKRLELAGQLLSLLFEDLFKKFNSDMKLNIDKVLKKPNRTEEFDASTLLYTGANLITHGMNRAISTGNWSLKRFKMERAGVTHFEKTRKVSGPRALQPSQFGLLCPSDTPEGEACGLVKNLALMTHITTDDEEEPIKKLVFALGAEDATILTGHELYAPGAYIIFINGTLHGLTRFPMKFLRSFRNLRRNGKVSEFISIYVNHHHNGVHIATDGGRICRPLIIVENGRSKLMAILLQRVLSSMSTAMRKTTHI
;
A
#
# COMPACT_ATOMS: atom_id res chain seq x y z
N MET A 1 -5.98 35.64 -44.67
CA MET A 1 -6.87 36.79 -44.90
C MET A 1 -8.04 36.72 -43.93
N PRO A 2 -8.19 37.71 -43.03
CA PRO A 2 -9.26 37.82 -42.04
C PRO A 2 -10.36 38.81 -42.51
N PRO A 3 -11.31 39.18 -41.63
CA PRO A 3 -11.18 40.52 -41.03
C PRO A 3 -11.36 40.45 -39.50
N ARG A 4 -10.43 40.94 -38.66
CA ARG A 4 -10.09 42.34 -38.31
C ARG A 4 -11.29 43.16 -37.80
N ARG A 5 -11.34 43.34 -36.47
CA ARG A 5 -11.56 44.66 -35.85
C ARG A 5 -10.75 44.73 -34.54
N ALA A 6 -9.89 45.75 -34.47
CA ALA A 6 -9.18 46.24 -33.31
C ALA A 6 -9.68 47.69 -33.05
N PRO A 7 -9.00 48.51 -32.22
CA PRO A 7 -9.27 48.77 -30.81
C PRO A 7 -9.78 50.20 -30.59
N SER A 8 -10.18 50.56 -29.35
CA SER A 8 -10.35 51.97 -28.97
C SER A 8 -9.46 52.31 -27.77
N ALA A 9 -8.77 53.44 -27.91
CA ALA A 9 -7.79 53.99 -27.00
C ALA A 9 -8.34 55.24 -26.28
N ALA A 10 -7.73 55.49 -25.12
CA ALA A 10 -7.60 56.70 -24.31
C ALA A 10 -8.24 58.05 -24.73
N ALA A 11 -8.78 58.75 -23.72
CA ALA A 11 -8.72 60.21 -23.55
C ALA A 11 -8.94 60.52 -22.04
N VAL A 12 -7.96 61.04 -21.28
CA VAL A 12 -7.55 62.46 -21.11
C VAL A 12 -8.41 63.22 -20.07
N ALA A 13 -7.71 63.83 -19.10
CA ALA A 13 -8.19 64.66 -18.00
C ALA A 13 -8.54 66.11 -18.43
N PRO A 14 -9.08 66.93 -17.50
CA PRO A 14 -8.56 68.29 -17.27
C PRO A 14 -8.35 68.57 -15.76
N ALA A 15 -7.17 69.08 -15.34
CA ALA A 15 -6.79 70.50 -15.11
C ALA A 15 -7.49 71.13 -13.87
N ALA A 16 -6.83 71.34 -12.72
CA ALA A 16 -5.75 72.30 -12.34
C ALA A 16 -6.26 73.68 -11.88
N ASN A 17 -5.94 74.08 -10.63
CA ASN A 17 -5.25 75.34 -10.25
C ASN A 17 -5.08 75.49 -8.72
N VAL A 18 -3.84 75.59 -8.18
CA VAL A 18 -3.07 76.82 -7.80
C VAL A 18 -3.52 77.35 -6.42
N SER A 19 -2.72 77.77 -5.42
CA SER A 19 -1.29 77.83 -5.06
C SER A 19 -1.27 78.15 -3.53
N THR A 20 -0.23 77.86 -2.75
CA THR A 20 0.85 78.82 -2.42
C THR A 20 1.82 78.17 -1.43
N ALA A 21 3.08 78.61 -1.51
CA ALA A 21 4.24 78.08 -0.83
C ALA A 21 4.50 78.70 0.55
N SER A 22 5.23 78.00 1.43
CA SER A 22 6.45 78.55 2.07
C SER A 22 7.20 77.51 2.92
N THR A 23 8.51 77.68 2.91
CA THR A 23 9.65 76.85 3.34
C THR A 23 10.01 76.92 4.84
N GLN A 24 10.50 75.77 5.36
CA GLN A 24 11.60 75.56 6.35
C GLN A 24 11.40 75.92 7.85
N PRO A 25 12.26 75.43 8.80
CA PRO A 25 13.06 74.19 8.87
C PRO A 25 13.04 73.47 10.27
N LYS A 26 13.71 72.30 10.35
CA LYS A 26 14.05 71.54 11.58
C LYS A 26 14.81 72.37 12.64
N PRO A 27 14.83 71.93 13.92
CA PRO A 27 16.00 72.10 14.79
C PRO A 27 16.68 70.75 15.14
N LYS A 28 18.01 70.83 15.25
CA LYS A 28 18.93 69.79 15.72
C LYS A 28 19.16 69.89 17.25
N SER A 29 19.28 68.72 17.88
CA SER A 29 20.13 68.31 19.01
C SER A 29 20.62 69.32 20.06
N THR A 30 20.39 68.97 21.35
CA THR A 30 21.32 68.97 22.50
C THR A 30 20.50 68.36 23.67
N GLY A 31 20.93 67.51 24.60
CA GLY A 31 22.18 66.82 24.93
C GLY A 31 21.90 65.91 26.16
N ALA A 32 22.96 65.34 26.72
CA ALA A 32 23.07 64.59 27.98
C ALA A 32 22.87 63.05 27.95
N LYS A 33 24.02 62.37 28.01
CA LYS A 33 24.21 60.98 28.45
C LYS A 33 23.97 60.88 29.96
N VAL A 34 23.35 59.79 30.39
CA VAL A 34 23.63 59.11 31.67
C VAL A 34 23.52 57.60 31.37
N ASP A 35 24.64 56.89 31.52
CA ASP A 35 24.72 55.43 31.56
C ASP A 35 24.24 54.92 32.93
N ASP A 36 23.51 53.81 32.95
CA ASP A 36 23.81 52.58 33.72
C ASP A 36 22.53 51.76 33.94
N GLY A 37 22.63 50.45 33.66
CA GLY A 37 21.60 49.48 34.01
C GLY A 37 21.59 48.27 33.11
N ASP A 38 22.54 47.37 33.33
CA ASP A 38 22.59 46.01 32.78
C ASP A 38 21.23 45.31 32.85
N THR A 39 20.66 45.01 31.68
CA THR A 39 19.64 43.95 31.55
C THR A 39 20.22 42.82 30.74
N GLU A 40 20.41 41.69 31.43
CA GLU A 40 20.78 40.39 30.91
C GLU A 40 20.16 40.13 29.54
N ALA A 41 21.02 39.93 28.54
CA ALA A 41 20.63 39.46 27.23
C ALA A 41 20.03 38.06 27.37
N ALA A 42 18.70 37.98 27.45
CA ALA A 42 17.96 36.75 27.30
C ALA A 42 18.39 36.08 25.99
N ALA A 43 19.10 34.95 26.13
CA ALA A 43 19.54 34.13 25.01
C ALA A 43 18.34 33.82 24.11
N LYS A 44 18.38 34.33 22.87
CA LYS A 44 17.39 33.96 21.85
C LYS A 44 17.46 32.45 21.67
N PRO A 45 16.33 31.71 21.73
CA PRO A 45 16.34 30.31 21.38
C PRO A 45 16.83 30.20 19.94
N VAL A 46 17.90 29.42 19.74
CA VAL A 46 18.47 29.09 18.43
C VAL A 46 17.34 28.47 17.62
N GLY A 47 16.75 29.26 16.72
CA GLY A 47 15.74 28.77 15.80
C GLY A 47 16.43 27.91 14.75
N ASP A 48 15.81 26.78 14.39
CA ASP A 48 16.23 25.98 13.23
C ASP A 48 16.46 26.92 12.03
N SER A 49 17.54 26.74 11.28
CA SER A 49 17.83 27.49 10.04
C SER A 49 16.62 27.50 9.07
N PHE A 50 15.83 26.42 9.11
CA PHE A 50 14.58 26.30 8.37
C PHE A 50 13.46 27.22 8.88
N ASP A 51 13.39 27.49 10.18
CA ASP A 51 12.44 28.43 10.78
C ASP A 51 12.80 29.90 10.47
N GLU A 52 14.08 30.19 10.30
CA GLU A 52 14.55 31.50 9.84
C GLU A 52 14.19 31.75 8.37
N LEU A 53 14.31 30.72 7.51
CA LEU A 53 13.80 30.75 6.14
C LEU A 53 12.28 30.92 6.08
N LEU A 54 11.52 30.31 7.00
CA LEU A 54 10.06 30.43 7.06
C LEU A 54 9.60 31.82 7.53
N ARG A 55 10.30 32.45 8.48
CA ARG A 55 9.96 33.79 9.00
C ARG A 55 9.89 34.85 7.89
N THR A 56 10.75 34.76 6.88
CA THR A 56 10.78 35.67 5.73
C THR A 56 9.50 35.58 4.88
N TYR A 57 8.80 34.45 4.89
CA TYR A 57 7.59 34.22 4.06
C TYR A 57 6.28 34.67 4.70
N TYR A 58 6.22 34.88 6.02
CA TYR A 58 4.98 35.23 6.71
C TYR A 58 4.60 36.72 6.64
N LYS A 59 5.41 37.58 6.01
CA LYS A 59 5.15 39.02 5.79
C LYS A 59 4.49 39.75 6.99
N GLY A 60 4.81 39.36 8.23
CA GLY A 60 4.27 39.98 9.44
C GLY A 60 2.77 39.75 9.75
N LYS A 61 2.07 38.83 9.07
CA LYS A 61 0.65 38.53 9.38
C LYS A 61 0.51 37.64 10.61
N HIS A 62 -0.48 37.94 11.45
CA HIS A 62 -0.78 37.14 12.64
C HIS A 62 -1.62 35.89 12.29
N LEU A 63 -1.55 34.86 13.13
CA LEU A 63 -2.19 33.54 12.96
C LEU A 63 -3.72 33.59 12.75
N ALA A 64 -4.36 34.74 13.02
CA ALA A 64 -5.80 34.96 12.98
C ALA A 64 -6.28 35.75 11.73
N ASP A 65 -5.38 36.22 10.88
CA ASP A 65 -5.73 37.06 9.73
C ASP A 65 -6.43 36.28 8.61
N SER A 66 -7.39 36.91 7.92
CA SER A 66 -8.14 36.30 6.82
C SER A 66 -7.25 35.98 5.62
N ILE A 67 -7.12 34.69 5.30
CA ILE A 67 -6.37 34.19 4.14
C ILE A 67 -7.31 34.15 2.93
N SER A 68 -7.40 35.25 2.19
CA SER A 68 -8.21 35.32 0.96
C SER A 68 -7.36 35.25 -0.32
N THR A 69 -6.09 35.67 -0.26
CA THR A 69 -5.26 35.84 -1.44
C THR A 69 -4.61 34.54 -1.92
N ALA A 70 -4.25 34.48 -3.21
CA ALA A 70 -3.51 33.35 -3.76
C ALA A 70 -2.14 33.18 -3.10
N GLU A 71 -1.51 34.29 -2.67
CA GLU A 71 -0.23 34.29 -1.95
C GLU A 71 -0.34 33.64 -0.58
N ASP A 72 -1.41 33.91 0.17
CA ASP A 72 -1.58 33.35 1.52
C ASP A 72 -1.80 31.83 1.50
N LYS A 73 -2.27 31.26 0.39
CA LYS A 73 -2.42 29.81 0.22
C LYS A 73 -1.07 29.11 0.00
N TRP A 74 -0.05 29.81 -0.50
CA TRP A 74 1.28 29.26 -0.71
C TRP A 74 1.93 28.84 0.62
N THR A 75 1.63 29.55 1.71
CA THR A 75 2.10 29.28 3.07
C THR A 75 1.79 27.85 3.55
N LEU A 76 0.76 27.20 2.98
CA LEU A 76 0.44 25.80 3.28
C LEU A 76 1.50 24.81 2.79
N LEU A 77 2.24 25.13 1.72
CA LEU A 77 3.23 24.22 1.15
C LEU A 77 4.43 24.03 2.08
N PRO A 78 5.12 25.10 2.55
CA PRO A 78 6.20 24.93 3.53
C PRO A 78 5.74 24.24 4.81
N MET A 79 4.51 24.50 5.26
CA MET A 79 3.93 23.82 6.43
C MET A 79 3.72 22.33 6.19
N PHE A 80 3.24 21.95 5.01
CA PHE A 80 3.12 20.55 4.60
C PHE A 80 4.51 19.89 4.59
N LEU A 81 5.51 20.53 3.99
CA LEU A 81 6.88 20.01 3.91
C LEU A 81 7.57 19.95 5.28
N LYS A 82 7.29 20.85 6.21
CA LYS A 82 7.86 20.79 7.58
C LYS A 82 7.38 19.55 8.35
N VAL A 83 6.10 19.20 8.22
CA VAL A 83 5.54 18.05 8.96
C VAL A 83 5.74 16.73 8.22
N LYS A 84 5.58 16.74 6.89
CA LYS A 84 5.64 15.53 6.08
C LYS A 84 6.98 15.30 5.41
N GLY A 85 7.86 16.29 5.28
CA GLY A 85 9.14 16.12 4.58
C GLY A 85 8.98 15.66 3.12
N LEU A 86 10.11 15.52 2.41
CA LEU A 86 10.14 14.98 1.04
C LEU A 86 10.38 13.47 1.01
N VAL A 87 11.17 12.95 1.97
CA VAL A 87 11.63 11.54 1.99
C VAL A 87 10.89 10.70 3.03
N LYS A 88 9.97 11.31 3.78
CA LYS A 88 9.28 10.66 4.88
C LYS A 88 8.44 9.45 4.47
N GLN A 89 8.02 9.35 3.21
CA GLN A 89 7.38 8.14 2.70
C GLN A 89 8.20 6.86 2.91
N HIS A 90 9.53 6.93 2.78
CA HIS A 90 10.41 5.80 3.06
C HIS A 90 10.49 5.54 4.56
N ILE A 91 10.69 6.60 5.35
CA ILE A 91 10.84 6.55 6.81
C ILE A 91 9.57 6.03 7.48
N ASP A 92 8.40 6.60 7.18
CA ASP A 92 7.11 6.19 7.72
C ASP A 92 6.80 4.73 7.34
N SER A 93 7.12 4.32 6.11
CA SER A 93 6.93 2.91 5.70
C SER A 93 7.83 1.95 6.46
N PHE A 94 9.08 2.34 6.73
CA PHE A 94 10.04 1.52 7.46
C PHE A 94 9.72 1.46 8.96
N ASN A 95 9.29 2.58 9.54
CA ASN A 95 8.81 2.64 10.92
C ASN A 95 7.59 1.74 11.11
N TYR A 96 6.60 1.82 10.22
CA TYR A 96 5.43 0.94 10.25
C TYR A 96 5.83 -0.55 10.12
N PHE A 97 6.81 -0.85 9.26
CA PHE A 97 7.34 -2.20 9.14
C PHE A 97 7.91 -2.72 10.47
N ILE A 98 8.75 -1.93 11.15
CA ILE A 98 9.36 -2.32 12.43
C ILE A 98 8.32 -2.46 13.53
N ASP A 99 7.43 -1.48 13.67
CA ASP A 99 6.56 -1.37 14.85
C ASP A 99 5.33 -2.28 14.75
N VAL A 100 4.80 -2.49 13.53
CA VAL A 100 3.53 -3.18 13.29
C VAL A 100 3.72 -4.47 12.48
N ASP A 101 4.36 -4.40 11.31
CA ASP A 101 4.37 -5.56 10.39
C ASP A 101 5.22 -6.72 10.93
N LEU A 102 6.35 -6.46 11.58
CA LEU A 102 7.15 -7.52 12.22
C LEU A 102 6.32 -8.36 13.21
N LYS A 103 5.50 -7.69 14.02
CA LYS A 103 4.60 -8.35 14.97
C LYS A 103 3.51 -9.16 14.25
N LYS A 104 2.95 -8.63 13.17
CA LYS A 104 1.96 -9.34 12.33
C LYS A 104 2.58 -10.60 11.70
N ILE A 105 3.81 -10.52 11.18
CA ILE A 105 4.53 -11.65 10.57
C ILE A 105 4.80 -12.76 11.59
N VAL A 106 5.23 -12.40 12.80
CA VAL A 106 5.50 -13.38 13.87
C VAL A 106 4.20 -14.01 14.36
N LYS A 107 3.13 -13.22 14.54
CA LYS A 107 1.81 -13.74 14.91
C LYS A 107 1.25 -14.72 13.87
N ALA A 108 1.47 -14.48 12.59
CA ALA A 108 1.04 -15.38 11.52
C ALA A 108 1.80 -16.73 11.52
N ASN A 109 3.03 -16.76 12.07
CA ASN A 109 3.88 -17.94 12.13
C ASN A 109 4.26 -18.27 13.59
N GLU A 110 3.30 -18.12 14.52
CA GLU A 110 3.56 -18.14 15.96
C GLU A 110 4.13 -19.49 16.43
N ARG A 111 3.73 -20.60 15.82
CA ARG A 111 4.04 -21.95 16.30
C ARG A 111 4.83 -22.77 15.28
N VAL A 112 5.90 -23.40 15.76
CA VAL A 112 6.68 -24.41 15.05
C VAL A 112 6.47 -25.74 15.76
N LEU A 113 5.93 -26.72 15.03
CA LEU A 113 5.66 -28.08 15.51
C LEU A 113 6.67 -29.05 14.91
N SER A 114 7.10 -30.04 15.69
CA SER A 114 7.92 -31.16 15.21
C SER A 114 7.06 -32.26 14.59
N ASP A 115 7.55 -32.89 13.53
CA ASP A 115 6.91 -34.08 12.95
C ASP A 115 7.38 -35.37 13.64
N ALA A 116 8.52 -35.32 14.34
CA ALA A 116 9.11 -36.47 15.04
C ALA A 116 8.53 -36.66 16.45
N ASP A 117 8.34 -35.55 17.18
CA ASP A 117 7.76 -35.55 18.52
C ASP A 117 6.56 -34.58 18.58
N PRO A 118 5.32 -35.10 18.59
CA PRO A 118 4.12 -34.27 18.68
C PRO A 118 4.00 -33.44 19.97
N GLN A 119 4.74 -33.79 21.03
CA GLN A 119 4.75 -33.01 22.27
C GLN A 119 5.66 -31.78 22.15
N PHE A 120 6.61 -31.79 21.22
CA PHE A 120 7.53 -30.68 21.06
C PHE A 120 6.87 -29.51 20.30
N PHE A 121 6.84 -28.34 20.94
CA PHE A 121 6.44 -27.09 20.29
C PHE A 121 7.39 -25.95 20.64
N LEU A 122 7.55 -25.03 19.69
CA LEU A 122 8.16 -23.72 19.90
C LEU A 122 7.16 -22.64 19.51
N ARG A 123 7.03 -21.63 20.37
CA ARG A 123 6.07 -20.55 20.24
C ARG A 123 6.75 -19.19 20.39
N TYR A 124 6.51 -18.29 19.45
CA TYR A 124 6.96 -16.91 19.52
C TYR A 124 5.94 -16.06 20.28
N LEU A 125 6.39 -15.30 21.27
CA LEU A 125 5.53 -14.43 22.07
C LEU A 125 5.51 -13.00 21.53
N ASP A 126 6.69 -12.40 21.38
CA ASP A 126 6.83 -11.04 20.85
C ASP A 126 8.19 -10.85 20.17
N ILE A 127 8.28 -9.84 19.31
CA ILE A 127 9.47 -9.46 18.55
C ILE A 127 9.75 -7.97 18.72
N ARG A 128 11.01 -7.62 18.93
CA ARG A 128 11.47 -6.23 19.02
C ARG A 128 12.82 -6.05 18.33
N VAL A 129 13.00 -4.90 17.71
CA VAL A 129 14.28 -4.47 17.14
C VAL A 129 14.97 -3.58 18.17
N GLY A 130 16.22 -3.89 18.49
CA GLY A 130 17.07 -3.11 19.37
C GLY A 130 17.57 -1.82 18.72
N THR A 131 18.59 -1.21 19.35
CA THR A 131 19.32 -0.09 18.79
C THR A 131 20.59 -0.56 18.06
N PRO A 132 21.11 0.22 17.11
CA PRO A 132 22.37 -0.09 16.44
C PRO A 132 23.54 -0.15 17.42
N GLU A 133 24.18 -1.32 17.52
CA GLU A 133 25.29 -1.60 18.44
C GLU A 133 26.51 -2.15 17.69
N ARG A 134 27.71 -1.93 18.21
CA ARG A 134 28.96 -2.49 17.65
C ARG A 134 29.11 -3.96 18.03
N LEU A 135 29.71 -4.77 17.13
CA LEU A 135 30.01 -6.20 17.39
C LEU A 135 31.34 -6.41 18.12
N ASP A 136 32.29 -5.49 17.96
CA ASP A 136 33.70 -5.69 18.32
C ASP A 136 34.04 -5.42 19.79
N ILE A 137 33.14 -4.81 20.57
CA ILE A 137 33.40 -4.39 21.95
C ILE A 137 32.35 -5.03 22.86
N GLU A 138 32.78 -5.67 23.95
CA GLU A 138 31.91 -6.32 24.95
C GLU A 138 30.94 -5.33 25.64
N SER A 139 31.24 -4.04 25.59
CA SER A 139 30.32 -2.97 26.01
C SER A 139 29.45 -2.52 24.82
N ASN A 140 28.12 -2.48 25.02
CA ASN A 140 27.08 -1.99 24.09
C ASN A 140 27.30 -0.51 23.69
N ALA A 141 28.35 -0.24 22.90
CA ALA A 141 28.62 1.08 22.38
C ALA A 141 27.73 1.33 21.16
N GLU A 142 27.01 2.46 21.19
CA GLU A 142 26.22 2.93 20.06
C GLU A 142 27.14 3.14 18.84
N ILE A 143 26.76 2.60 17.70
CA ILE A 143 27.48 2.80 16.44
C ILE A 143 26.86 3.97 15.67
N THR A 144 27.69 4.82 15.08
CA THR A 144 27.22 5.93 14.24
C THR A 144 27.22 5.53 12.77
N PRO A 145 26.32 6.08 11.93
CA PRO A 145 26.33 5.77 10.50
C PRO A 145 27.64 6.18 9.82
N ASN A 146 28.21 7.33 10.17
CA ASN A 146 29.52 7.77 9.66
C ASN A 146 30.64 6.76 9.92
N GLU A 147 30.69 6.18 11.13
CA GLU A 147 31.65 5.12 11.42
C GLU A 147 31.42 3.88 10.54
N CYS A 148 30.17 3.50 10.30
CA CYS A 148 29.86 2.38 9.40
C CYS A 148 30.33 2.65 7.96
N ARG A 149 30.24 3.89 7.48
CA ARG A 149 30.76 4.28 6.16
C ARG A 149 32.27 4.13 6.08
N LEU A 150 33.00 4.65 7.08
CA LEU A 150 34.47 4.65 7.09
C LEU A 150 35.10 3.27 7.29
N ARG A 151 34.42 2.37 8.00
CA ARG A 151 34.92 1.04 8.34
C ARG A 151 34.36 -0.09 7.47
N ASP A 152 33.66 0.25 6.39
CA ASP A 152 32.95 -0.71 5.52
C ASP A 152 31.99 -1.65 6.28
N LEU A 153 31.38 -1.16 7.36
CA LEU A 153 30.43 -1.91 8.17
C LEU A 153 28.99 -1.70 7.70
N THR A 154 28.09 -2.56 8.18
CA THR A 154 26.65 -2.41 7.98
C THR A 154 26.01 -1.78 9.21
N TYR A 155 25.25 -0.71 9.02
CA TYR A 155 24.48 -0.06 10.08
C TYR A 155 23.22 -0.89 10.40
N ALA A 156 23.30 -1.73 11.42
CA ALA A 156 22.25 -2.70 11.77
C ALA A 156 22.04 -2.84 13.27
N ALA A 157 20.82 -3.17 13.67
CA ALA A 157 20.43 -3.44 15.05
C ALA A 157 20.06 -4.92 15.25
N PRO A 158 20.27 -5.50 16.44
CA PRO A 158 19.85 -6.87 16.77
C PRO A 158 18.32 -7.00 16.83
N ILE A 159 17.82 -8.15 16.41
CA ILE A 159 16.41 -8.53 16.49
C ILE A 159 16.25 -9.50 17.65
N PHE A 160 15.46 -9.10 18.66
CA PHE A 160 15.19 -9.92 19.83
C PHE A 160 13.78 -10.50 19.77
N VAL A 161 13.66 -11.78 20.10
CA VAL A 161 12.39 -12.49 20.17
C VAL A 161 12.27 -13.18 21.52
N ASP A 162 11.07 -13.14 22.08
CA ASP A 162 10.71 -13.89 23.27
C ASP A 162 10.06 -15.20 22.84
N VAL A 163 10.61 -16.33 23.31
CA VAL A 163 10.20 -17.67 22.90
C VAL A 163 9.76 -18.51 24.09
N GLU A 164 8.79 -19.38 23.84
CA GLU A 164 8.34 -20.42 24.75
C GLU A 164 8.44 -21.77 24.03
N TYR A 165 9.14 -22.73 24.62
CA TYR A 165 9.31 -24.05 24.01
C TYR A 165 9.30 -25.15 25.06
N SER A 166 8.92 -26.35 24.64
CA SER A 166 8.93 -27.55 25.46
C SER A 166 10.36 -28.13 25.56
N ARG A 167 10.84 -28.32 26.78
CA ARG A 167 12.05 -29.07 27.11
C ARG A 167 11.66 -30.26 27.97
N GLY A 168 11.57 -31.43 27.35
CA GLY A 168 11.01 -32.62 28.00
C GLY A 168 9.57 -32.37 28.45
N LYS A 169 9.31 -32.49 29.76
CA LYS A 169 7.99 -32.23 30.36
C LYS A 169 7.77 -30.78 30.80
N GLN A 170 8.80 -29.93 30.74
CA GLN A 170 8.72 -28.55 31.22
C GLN A 170 8.58 -27.57 30.05
N ILE A 171 7.84 -26.50 30.27
CA ILE A 171 7.73 -25.39 29.32
C ILE A 171 8.71 -24.31 29.76
N VAL A 172 9.71 -24.04 28.94
CA VAL A 172 10.75 -23.04 29.20
C VAL A 172 10.41 -21.77 28.44
N ARG A 173 10.48 -20.62 29.13
CA ARG A 173 10.35 -19.29 28.53
C ARG A 173 11.70 -18.61 28.54
N LYS A 174 12.19 -18.22 27.36
CA LYS A 174 13.42 -17.47 27.20
C LYS A 174 13.12 -16.12 26.58
N ARG A 175 13.57 -15.05 27.24
CA ARG A 175 13.42 -13.67 26.78
C ARG A 175 14.67 -13.21 26.04
N ALA A 176 14.48 -12.27 25.13
CA ALA A 176 15.55 -11.58 24.41
C ALA A 176 16.51 -12.50 23.65
N VAL A 177 15.99 -13.52 22.96
CA VAL A 177 16.81 -14.36 22.09
C VAL A 177 17.11 -13.60 20.81
N ASN A 178 18.39 -13.43 20.50
CA ASN A 178 18.82 -12.79 19.26
C ASN A 178 18.64 -13.75 18.08
N ILE A 179 17.84 -13.36 17.08
CA ILE A 179 17.55 -14.15 15.87
C ILE A 179 18.18 -13.57 14.61
N GLY A 180 19.00 -12.52 14.72
CA GLY A 180 19.69 -11.89 13.60
C GLY A 180 19.77 -10.38 13.75
N ARG A 181 20.33 -9.70 12.75
CA ARG A 181 20.46 -8.25 12.70
C ARG A 181 19.71 -7.68 11.50
N LEU A 182 19.03 -6.57 11.73
CA LEU A 182 18.28 -5.84 10.72
C LEU A 182 19.01 -4.54 10.36
N PRO A 183 19.32 -4.29 9.08
CA PRO A 183 19.80 -3.00 8.62
C PRO A 183 18.78 -1.90 8.93
N ILE A 184 19.23 -0.83 9.59
CA ILE A 184 18.36 0.27 10.01
C ILE A 184 18.44 1.41 9.00
N MET A 185 17.28 1.94 8.62
CA MET A 185 17.19 3.11 7.74
C MET A 185 17.60 4.38 8.52
N LEU A 186 18.41 5.23 7.90
CA LEU A 186 18.82 6.49 8.53
C LEU A 186 17.61 7.40 8.77
N ARG A 187 17.58 8.05 9.94
CA ARG A 187 16.49 8.89 10.46
C ARG A 187 15.15 8.17 10.74
N SER A 188 15.16 6.83 10.78
CA SER A 188 14.03 6.05 11.31
C SER A 188 13.93 6.10 12.84
N ASN A 189 12.83 5.60 13.41
CA ASN A 189 12.58 5.59 14.86
C ASN A 189 13.68 4.87 15.66
N LYS A 190 14.35 3.87 15.07
CA LYS A 190 15.43 3.11 15.71
C LYS A 190 16.83 3.65 15.38
N CYS A 191 16.93 4.70 14.58
CA CYS A 191 18.20 5.31 14.22
C CYS A 191 18.66 6.29 15.30
N VAL A 192 19.96 6.31 15.54
CA VAL A 192 20.63 7.23 16.50
C VAL A 192 20.49 8.70 16.10
N LEU A 193 20.16 9.00 14.83
CA LEU A 193 20.00 10.35 14.30
C LEU A 193 18.59 10.92 14.48
N SER A 194 17.63 10.11 14.95
CA SER A 194 16.24 10.55 15.10
C SER A 194 16.11 11.60 16.22
N GLY A 195 15.45 12.72 15.93
CA GLY A 195 15.15 13.77 16.92
C GLY A 195 16.34 14.57 17.43
N LYS A 196 17.53 14.43 16.84
CA LYS A 196 18.73 15.18 17.24
C LYS A 196 18.78 16.56 16.60
N GLY A 197 19.19 17.55 17.38
CA GLY A 197 19.40 18.93 16.90
C GLY A 197 20.68 19.08 16.09
N GLU A 198 20.85 20.25 15.47
CA GLU A 198 22.00 20.53 14.58
C GLU A 198 23.37 20.34 15.28
N MET A 199 23.50 20.75 16.54
CA MET A 199 24.74 20.59 17.31
C MET A 199 25.08 19.12 17.59
N ASP A 200 24.08 18.29 17.89
CA ASP A 200 24.30 16.87 18.16
C ASP A 200 24.64 16.11 16.87
N MET A 201 24.06 16.53 15.73
CA MET A 201 24.44 16.00 14.42
C MET A 201 25.91 16.32 14.10
N ALA A 202 26.37 17.54 14.41
CA ALA A 202 27.78 17.91 14.26
C ALA A 202 28.72 17.07 15.14
N ARG A 203 28.32 16.76 16.39
CA ARG A 203 29.08 15.85 17.27
C ARG A 203 29.19 14.44 16.70
N LEU A 204 28.19 14.00 15.94
CA LEU A 204 28.15 12.70 15.28
C LEU A 204 28.83 12.71 13.90
N ASN A 205 29.39 13.85 13.47
CA ASN A 205 29.94 14.07 12.14
C ASN A 205 28.93 13.79 11.01
N GLU A 206 27.66 14.11 11.22
CA GLU A 206 26.59 13.96 10.24
C GLU A 206 26.01 15.32 9.84
N CYS A 207 25.54 15.42 8.60
CA CYS A 207 24.91 16.64 8.09
C CYS A 207 23.45 16.75 8.56
N PRO A 208 23.02 17.88 9.15
CA PRO A 208 21.62 18.10 9.54
C PRO A 208 20.66 18.23 8.34
N LEU A 209 21.17 18.56 7.15
CA LEU A 209 20.38 18.71 5.93
C LEU A 209 20.26 17.42 5.11
N ASP A 210 20.96 16.34 5.49
CA ASP A 210 20.82 15.05 4.83
C ASP A 210 19.37 14.55 4.94
N PRO A 211 18.64 14.26 3.84
CA PRO A 211 17.26 13.79 3.94
C PRO A 211 17.10 12.47 4.71
N GLY A 212 18.13 11.62 4.77
CA GLY A 212 18.03 10.25 5.29
C GLY A 212 17.16 9.35 4.38
N GLY A 213 16.60 8.27 4.93
CA GLY A 213 15.73 7.36 4.16
C GLY A 213 16.44 6.30 3.32
N TYR A 214 17.76 6.12 3.52
CA TYR A 214 18.60 5.12 2.88
C TYR A 214 19.27 4.21 3.92
N PHE A 215 19.96 3.18 3.46
CA PHE A 215 20.67 2.18 4.27
C PHE A 215 22.18 2.27 4.05
N VAL A 216 22.96 1.98 5.08
CA VAL A 216 24.43 1.79 4.96
C VAL A 216 24.72 0.30 5.11
N VAL A 217 25.13 -0.35 4.02
CA VAL A 217 25.44 -1.79 3.98
C VAL A 217 26.83 -1.98 3.39
N ASN A 218 27.71 -2.62 4.17
CA ASN A 218 29.13 -2.82 3.84
C ASN A 218 29.81 -1.52 3.38
N GLY A 219 29.69 -0.44 4.16
CA GLY A 219 30.24 0.88 3.84
C GLY A 219 29.47 1.69 2.79
N THR A 220 28.72 1.02 1.91
CA THR A 220 28.02 1.67 0.79
C THR A 220 26.62 2.11 1.16
N GLU A 221 26.25 3.31 0.69
CA GLU A 221 24.89 3.83 0.80
C GLU A 221 23.99 3.23 -0.27
N LYS A 222 22.84 2.71 0.14
CA LYS A 222 21.87 2.02 -0.70
C LYS A 222 20.47 2.56 -0.46
N VAL A 223 19.80 2.95 -1.55
CA VAL A 223 18.39 3.39 -1.55
C VAL A 223 17.54 2.27 -2.15
N ILE A 224 16.38 2.01 -1.56
CA ILE A 224 15.37 1.13 -2.15
C ILE A 224 14.44 1.99 -3.00
N LEU A 225 14.39 1.73 -4.31
CA LEU A 225 13.52 2.46 -5.23
C LEU A 225 12.07 2.05 -5.02
N VAL A 226 11.16 3.03 -4.98
CA VAL A 226 9.72 2.78 -4.94
C VAL A 226 9.28 2.08 -6.22
N GLN A 227 8.54 0.99 -6.07
CA GLN A 227 8.14 0.15 -7.21
C GLN A 227 6.67 0.39 -7.57
N GLU A 228 6.41 0.78 -8.82
CA GLU A 228 5.06 0.90 -9.36
C GLU A 228 4.54 -0.48 -9.77
N GLN A 229 3.38 -0.87 -9.24
CA GLN A 229 2.68 -2.11 -9.57
C GLN A 229 1.22 -1.86 -9.90
N LEU A 230 0.62 -2.77 -10.65
CA LEU A 230 -0.82 -2.77 -10.85
C LEU A 230 -1.53 -3.09 -9.54
N SER A 231 -2.71 -2.49 -9.34
CA SER A 231 -3.55 -2.71 -8.17
C SER A 231 -3.90 -4.19 -8.04
N LYS A 232 -3.70 -4.71 -6.83
CA LYS A 232 -4.09 -6.06 -6.44
C LYS A 232 -5.61 -6.07 -6.18
N ASN A 233 -6.22 -7.26 -6.24
CA ASN A 233 -7.62 -7.52 -5.86
C ASN A 233 -8.68 -6.69 -6.62
N ARG A 234 -8.33 -6.14 -7.80
CA ARG A 234 -9.25 -5.43 -8.69
C ARG A 234 -9.36 -6.14 -10.03
N ILE A 235 -10.54 -6.02 -10.65
CA ILE A 235 -10.81 -6.51 -12.00
C ILE A 235 -10.27 -5.48 -12.99
N ILE A 236 -9.43 -5.92 -13.91
CA ILE A 236 -8.94 -5.13 -15.05
C ILE A 236 -9.41 -5.82 -16.32
N VAL A 237 -10.22 -5.13 -17.11
CA VAL A 237 -10.68 -5.60 -18.43
C VAL A 237 -9.74 -5.05 -19.50
N GLU A 238 -9.25 -5.93 -20.35
CA GLU A 238 -8.38 -5.62 -21.47
C GLU A 238 -9.00 -6.16 -22.76
N ASN A 239 -8.86 -5.42 -23.86
CA ASN A 239 -9.17 -5.92 -25.18
C ASN A 239 -7.87 -6.15 -25.96
N ASP A 240 -7.56 -7.41 -26.26
CA ASP A 240 -6.42 -7.75 -27.11
C ASP A 240 -6.84 -7.65 -28.57
N ALA A 241 -6.62 -6.47 -29.16
CA ALA A 241 -6.94 -6.19 -30.56
C ALA A 241 -6.27 -7.17 -31.54
N LYS A 242 -5.13 -7.77 -31.19
CA LYS A 242 -4.42 -8.74 -32.06
C LYS A 242 -5.13 -10.09 -32.11
N LYS A 243 -5.80 -10.47 -31.04
CA LYS A 243 -6.53 -11.75 -30.93
C LYS A 243 -8.03 -11.59 -31.10
N GLY A 244 -8.55 -10.36 -31.07
CA GLY A 244 -9.99 -10.08 -31.01
C GLY A 244 -10.64 -10.64 -29.75
N VAL A 245 -9.87 -10.77 -28.66
CA VAL A 245 -10.32 -11.40 -27.41
C VAL A 245 -10.39 -10.35 -26.31
N VAL A 246 -11.59 -10.18 -25.76
CA VAL A 246 -11.80 -9.47 -24.50
C VAL A 246 -11.45 -10.40 -23.35
N GLN A 247 -10.61 -9.92 -22.43
CA GLN A 247 -10.22 -10.66 -21.23
C GLN A 247 -10.31 -9.78 -20.00
N ALA A 248 -10.82 -10.34 -18.91
CA ALA A 248 -10.69 -9.75 -17.58
C ALA A 248 -9.59 -10.49 -16.81
N SER A 249 -8.80 -9.77 -16.04
CA SER A 249 -7.81 -10.36 -15.14
C SER A 249 -7.87 -9.77 -13.74
N VAL A 250 -7.67 -10.62 -12.73
CA VAL A 250 -7.61 -10.24 -11.32
C VAL A 250 -6.37 -10.87 -10.72
N THR A 251 -5.46 -10.03 -10.21
CA THR A 251 -4.32 -10.49 -9.43
C THR A 251 -4.71 -10.49 -7.96
N SER A 252 -5.00 -11.67 -7.42
CA SER A 252 -5.35 -11.86 -6.02
C SER A 252 -4.08 -11.99 -5.20
N SER A 253 -3.96 -11.21 -4.12
CA SER A 253 -2.84 -11.30 -3.20
C SER A 253 -3.36 -11.31 -1.77
N THR A 254 -3.02 -12.36 -1.04
CA THR A 254 -3.17 -12.45 0.42
C THR A 254 -1.79 -12.63 1.05
N HIS A 255 -1.72 -12.63 2.38
CA HIS A 255 -0.50 -13.01 3.10
C HIS A 255 -0.01 -14.41 2.70
N GLU A 256 -0.93 -15.31 2.34
CA GLU A 256 -0.61 -16.71 2.10
C GLU A 256 -0.20 -17.00 0.66
N ARG A 257 -0.96 -16.46 -0.30
CA ARG A 257 -0.85 -16.83 -1.71
C ARG A 257 -1.04 -15.62 -2.60
N LYS A 258 -0.36 -15.68 -3.75
CA LYS A 258 -0.58 -14.79 -4.88
C LYS A 258 -1.06 -15.63 -6.06
N SER A 259 -2.23 -15.32 -6.59
CA SER A 259 -2.79 -15.99 -7.75
C SER A 259 -3.30 -14.98 -8.78
N LYS A 260 -3.33 -15.38 -10.04
CA LYS A 260 -3.88 -14.54 -11.12
C LYS A 260 -4.90 -15.35 -11.89
N THR A 261 -6.13 -14.86 -11.86
CA THR A 261 -7.27 -15.48 -12.53
C THR A 261 -7.63 -14.67 -13.75
N TYR A 262 -7.90 -15.36 -14.86
CA TYR A 262 -8.33 -14.74 -16.11
C TYR A 262 -9.71 -15.26 -16.51
N ILE A 263 -10.54 -14.38 -17.02
CA ILE A 263 -11.77 -14.72 -17.74
C ILE A 263 -11.56 -14.27 -19.19
N ILE A 264 -11.65 -15.20 -20.13
CA ILE A 264 -11.35 -14.97 -21.54
C ILE A 264 -12.58 -15.29 -22.39
N SER A 265 -12.81 -14.47 -23.42
CA SER A 265 -13.79 -14.79 -24.47
C SER A 265 -13.10 -15.48 -25.65
N LYS A 266 -13.58 -16.65 -26.06
CA LYS A 266 -13.10 -17.42 -27.21
C LYS A 266 -14.31 -17.86 -28.03
N LYS A 267 -14.41 -17.38 -29.28
CA LYS A 267 -15.51 -17.72 -30.20
C LYS A 267 -16.91 -17.47 -29.58
N GLY A 268 -17.06 -16.43 -28.77
CA GLY A 268 -18.30 -16.11 -28.05
C GLY A 268 -18.49 -16.86 -26.72
N CYS A 269 -17.78 -17.96 -26.49
CA CYS A 269 -17.78 -18.68 -25.21
C CYS A 269 -16.80 -18.06 -24.21
N ILE A 270 -17.17 -18.06 -22.94
CA ILE A 270 -16.41 -17.48 -21.85
C ILE A 270 -15.82 -18.58 -20.98
N TYR A 271 -14.50 -18.51 -20.77
CA TYR A 271 -13.76 -19.49 -20.00
C TYR A 271 -12.98 -18.86 -18.85
N LEU A 272 -12.87 -19.61 -17.75
CA LEU A 272 -11.94 -19.39 -16.66
C LEU A 272 -10.59 -20.01 -17.00
N ARG A 273 -9.55 -19.19 -17.02
CA ARG A 273 -8.15 -19.64 -17.14
C ARG A 273 -7.40 -19.36 -15.84
N HIS A 274 -6.74 -20.38 -15.32
CA HIS A 274 -5.91 -20.28 -14.13
C HIS A 274 -4.72 -21.25 -14.21
N ASN A 275 -3.54 -20.85 -13.70
CA ASN A 275 -2.29 -21.63 -13.82
C ASN A 275 -2.35 -23.02 -13.16
N SER A 276 -3.19 -23.19 -12.15
CA SER A 276 -3.38 -24.47 -11.46
C SER A 276 -4.36 -25.41 -12.17
N ILE A 277 -5.03 -24.95 -13.24
CA ILE A 277 -5.94 -25.75 -14.06
C ILE A 277 -5.21 -26.04 -15.37
N VAL A 278 -5.31 -27.28 -15.88
CA VAL A 278 -4.63 -27.68 -17.12
C VAL A 278 -5.27 -26.98 -18.33
N ASP A 279 -6.59 -27.08 -18.43
CA ASP A 279 -7.39 -26.56 -19.53
C ASP A 279 -8.25 -25.36 -19.09
N ASP A 280 -8.68 -24.56 -20.07
CA ASP A 280 -9.62 -23.46 -19.83
C ASP A 280 -11.02 -24.03 -19.51
N MET A 281 -11.63 -23.58 -18.41
CA MET A 281 -12.89 -24.13 -17.90
C MET A 281 -14.09 -23.27 -18.30
N PRO A 282 -15.17 -23.82 -18.89
CA PRO A 282 -16.39 -23.06 -19.17
C PRO A 282 -16.95 -22.38 -17.92
N ILE A 283 -17.33 -21.10 -18.03
CA ILE A 283 -17.71 -20.28 -16.87
C ILE A 283 -18.95 -20.81 -16.12
N VAL A 284 -19.94 -21.34 -16.86
CA VAL A 284 -21.18 -21.88 -16.29
C VAL A 284 -20.88 -23.09 -15.40
N LEU A 285 -19.93 -23.95 -15.80
CA LEU A 285 -19.50 -25.09 -14.98
C LEU A 285 -18.86 -24.65 -13.68
N VAL A 286 -18.04 -23.61 -13.72
CA VAL A 286 -17.39 -23.07 -12.51
C VAL A 286 -18.44 -22.48 -11.55
N LEU A 287 -19.42 -21.75 -12.06
CA LEU A 287 -20.49 -21.18 -11.25
C LEU A 287 -21.39 -22.27 -10.64
N LYS A 288 -21.69 -23.35 -11.38
CA LYS A 288 -22.37 -24.54 -10.85
C LYS A 288 -21.54 -25.24 -9.78
N ALA A 289 -20.23 -25.40 -9.98
CA ALA A 289 -19.32 -25.98 -8.99
C ALA A 289 -19.27 -25.17 -7.67
N MET A 290 -19.37 -23.84 -7.77
CA MET A 290 -19.49 -22.91 -6.64
C MET A 290 -20.89 -22.87 -6.00
N GLY A 291 -21.84 -23.68 -6.45
CA GLY A 291 -23.15 -23.84 -5.82
C GLY A 291 -24.29 -23.03 -6.42
N VAL A 292 -24.07 -22.26 -7.49
CA VAL A 292 -25.18 -21.60 -8.23
C VAL A 292 -25.72 -22.60 -9.26
N GLN A 293 -26.73 -23.38 -8.87
CA GLN A 293 -27.22 -24.50 -9.69
C GLN A 293 -28.20 -24.06 -10.79
N SER A 294 -29.05 -23.07 -10.49
CA SER A 294 -30.07 -22.57 -11.40
C SER A 294 -29.45 -21.78 -12.55
N ASP A 295 -29.67 -22.24 -13.79
CA ASP A 295 -29.17 -21.56 -14.99
C ASP A 295 -29.78 -20.16 -15.14
N HIS A 296 -31.05 -20.00 -14.73
CA HIS A 296 -31.72 -18.70 -14.72
C HIS A 296 -31.02 -17.72 -13.76
N GLU A 297 -30.58 -18.19 -12.59
CA GLU A 297 -29.86 -17.36 -11.64
C GLU A 297 -28.46 -16.98 -12.17
N ILE A 298 -27.73 -17.93 -12.78
CA ILE A 298 -26.44 -17.65 -13.43
C ILE A 298 -26.60 -16.55 -14.48
N LEU A 299 -27.63 -16.66 -15.34
CA LEU A 299 -27.93 -15.68 -16.36
C LEU A 299 -28.18 -14.30 -15.75
N LEU A 300 -29.03 -14.21 -14.73
CA LEU A 300 -29.33 -12.94 -14.06
C LEU A 300 -28.13 -12.33 -13.34
N LEU A 301 -27.27 -13.15 -12.71
CA LEU A 301 -26.08 -12.65 -12.02
C LEU A 301 -25.03 -12.05 -12.97
N VAL A 302 -24.98 -12.53 -14.21
CA VAL A 302 -24.04 -12.04 -15.23
C VAL A 302 -24.68 -10.94 -16.09
N ALA A 303 -25.79 -11.25 -16.75
CA ALA A 303 -26.42 -10.37 -17.74
C ALA A 303 -27.43 -9.39 -17.15
N GLY A 304 -28.01 -9.69 -15.98
CA GLY A 304 -29.10 -8.89 -15.42
C GLY A 304 -30.36 -8.96 -16.29
N THR A 305 -31.14 -7.89 -16.34
CA THR A 305 -32.36 -7.77 -17.15
C THR A 305 -32.11 -7.37 -18.61
N ASP A 306 -30.86 -7.05 -18.96
CA ASP A 306 -30.51 -6.53 -20.28
C ASP A 306 -30.52 -7.66 -21.34
N MET A 307 -31.44 -7.59 -22.29
CA MET A 307 -31.61 -8.64 -23.32
C MET A 307 -30.33 -8.87 -24.14
N VAL A 308 -29.61 -7.81 -24.51
CA VAL A 308 -28.39 -7.91 -25.33
C VAL A 308 -27.31 -8.72 -24.62
N TYR A 309 -27.17 -8.55 -23.30
CA TYR A 309 -26.21 -9.31 -22.50
C TYR A 309 -26.68 -10.76 -22.32
N GLN A 310 -27.98 -10.99 -22.20
CA GLN A 310 -28.55 -12.33 -22.11
C GLN A 310 -28.29 -13.14 -23.38
N ASP A 311 -28.52 -12.54 -24.56
CA ASP A 311 -28.28 -13.16 -25.85
C ASP A 311 -26.80 -13.52 -26.04
N THR A 312 -25.91 -12.57 -25.73
CA THR A 312 -24.45 -12.79 -25.80
C THR A 312 -24.00 -13.92 -24.87
N PHE A 313 -24.58 -14.01 -23.68
CA PHE A 313 -24.20 -15.00 -22.67
C PHE A 313 -24.83 -16.38 -22.89
N SER A 314 -25.96 -16.46 -23.61
CA SER A 314 -26.74 -17.70 -23.83
C SER A 314 -25.92 -18.86 -24.41
N ILE A 315 -24.97 -18.57 -25.29
CA ILE A 315 -24.07 -19.54 -25.96
C ILE A 315 -23.30 -20.40 -24.94
N ASN A 316 -22.99 -19.84 -23.77
CA ASN A 316 -22.25 -20.55 -22.72
C ASN A 316 -23.05 -21.70 -22.09
N PHE A 317 -24.38 -21.64 -22.10
CA PHE A 317 -25.22 -22.71 -21.58
C PHE A 317 -25.27 -23.92 -22.53
N GLU A 318 -25.22 -23.68 -23.85
CA GLU A 318 -25.16 -24.76 -24.83
C GLU A 318 -23.91 -25.62 -24.66
N GLU A 319 -22.76 -24.98 -24.37
CA GLU A 319 -21.50 -25.69 -24.13
C GLU A 319 -21.58 -26.57 -22.88
N CYS A 320 -22.19 -26.05 -21.80
CA CYS A 320 -22.43 -26.83 -20.59
C CYS A 320 -23.34 -28.04 -20.85
N SER A 321 -24.40 -27.85 -21.66
CA SER A 321 -25.32 -28.92 -22.05
C SER A 321 -24.64 -29.99 -22.92
N LYS A 322 -23.74 -29.58 -23.84
CA LYS A 322 -22.93 -30.50 -24.66
C LYS A 322 -22.03 -31.40 -23.79
N LEU A 323 -21.50 -30.86 -22.69
CA LEU A 323 -20.69 -31.60 -21.72
C LEU A 323 -21.51 -32.48 -20.76
N LYS A 324 -22.85 -32.42 -20.80
CA LYS A 324 -23.79 -33.20 -19.97
C LYS A 324 -23.54 -33.06 -18.46
N VAL A 325 -23.15 -31.88 -18.00
CA VAL A 325 -22.93 -31.59 -16.57
C VAL A 325 -24.10 -30.76 -16.05
N PHE A 326 -24.87 -31.32 -15.12
CA PHE A 326 -26.08 -30.69 -14.60
C PHE A 326 -26.03 -30.43 -13.09
N SER A 327 -25.34 -31.30 -12.33
CA SER A 327 -25.24 -31.17 -10.88
C SER A 327 -23.93 -30.52 -10.42
N GLN A 328 -23.95 -29.94 -9.22
CA GLN A 328 -22.74 -29.41 -8.59
C GLN A 328 -21.66 -30.49 -8.42
N GLN A 329 -22.07 -31.70 -8.05
CA GLN A 329 -21.17 -32.84 -7.86
C GLN A 329 -20.43 -33.18 -9.16
N GLN A 330 -21.15 -33.30 -10.28
CA GLN A 330 -20.55 -33.56 -11.59
C GLN A 330 -19.61 -32.42 -12.01
N ALA A 331 -19.98 -31.17 -11.74
CA ALA A 331 -19.14 -30.01 -12.03
C ALA A 331 -17.83 -30.04 -11.24
N LEU A 332 -17.88 -30.42 -9.95
CA LEU A 332 -16.70 -30.57 -9.10
C LEU A 332 -15.81 -31.73 -9.55
N GLU A 333 -16.39 -32.87 -9.95
CA GLU A 333 -15.63 -34.00 -10.48
C GLU A 333 -14.93 -33.64 -11.80
N TYR A 334 -15.64 -32.95 -12.70
CA TYR A 334 -15.09 -32.48 -13.98
C TYR A 334 -13.95 -31.48 -13.78
N LEU A 335 -14.08 -30.56 -12.81
CA LEU A 335 -13.04 -29.62 -12.44
C LEU A 335 -11.84 -30.33 -11.80
N GLY A 336 -12.09 -31.23 -10.84
CA GLY A 336 -11.07 -31.95 -10.09
C GLY A 336 -10.15 -32.78 -10.97
N ALA A 337 -10.70 -33.41 -12.02
CA ALA A 337 -9.93 -34.13 -13.03
C ALA A 337 -8.92 -33.25 -13.79
N ARG A 338 -9.16 -31.93 -13.87
CA ARG A 338 -8.33 -30.95 -14.61
C ARG A 338 -7.50 -30.04 -13.71
N VAL A 339 -7.59 -30.21 -12.39
CA VAL A 339 -6.68 -29.52 -11.46
C VAL A 339 -5.31 -30.19 -11.56
N ARG A 340 -4.26 -29.38 -11.74
CA ARG A 340 -2.88 -29.86 -11.70
C ARG A 340 -2.58 -30.38 -10.30
N LYS A 341 -2.47 -31.70 -10.16
CA LYS A 341 -2.10 -32.33 -8.90
C LYS A 341 -0.70 -31.88 -8.49
N GLN A 342 -0.61 -31.25 -7.33
CA GLN A 342 0.68 -30.90 -6.76
C GLN A 342 1.31 -32.20 -6.25
N ARG A 343 2.49 -32.55 -6.79
CA ARG A 343 3.26 -33.72 -6.32
C ARG A 343 3.73 -33.43 -4.89
N PHE A 344 2.98 -33.89 -3.90
CA PHE A 344 3.42 -33.89 -2.52
C PHE A 344 4.34 -35.10 -2.28
N ILE A 345 5.55 -34.84 -1.77
CA ILE A 345 6.47 -35.87 -1.31
C ILE A 345 6.13 -36.11 0.16
N GLY A 346 5.28 -37.09 0.45
CA GLY A 346 4.92 -37.45 1.82
C GLY A 346 3.69 -38.36 1.93
N PRO A 347 3.49 -39.04 3.07
CA PRO A 347 2.39 -39.98 3.30
C PRO A 347 1.10 -39.24 3.68
N MET A 348 0.64 -38.29 2.87
CA MET A 348 -0.66 -37.65 3.08
C MET A 348 -1.73 -38.36 2.24
N LYS A 349 -2.87 -38.66 2.87
CA LYS A 349 -4.03 -39.34 2.25
C LYS A 349 -4.39 -38.64 0.93
N GLN A 350 -4.37 -39.37 -0.19
CA GLN A 350 -4.74 -38.79 -1.48
C GLN A 350 -6.16 -38.24 -1.39
N ARG A 351 -6.32 -36.95 -1.74
CA ARG A 351 -7.62 -36.28 -1.73
C ARG A 351 -8.46 -36.80 -2.89
N THR A 352 -9.77 -36.86 -2.70
CA THR A 352 -10.68 -37.17 -3.81
C THR A 352 -10.66 -36.01 -4.82
N THR A 353 -10.99 -36.29 -6.08
CA THR A 353 -11.06 -35.27 -7.14
C THR A 353 -11.97 -34.10 -6.75
N VAL A 354 -13.08 -34.39 -6.10
CA VAL A 354 -14.04 -33.39 -5.58
C VAL A 354 -13.40 -32.51 -4.52
N GLN A 355 -12.63 -33.09 -3.58
CA GLN A 355 -11.93 -32.33 -2.55
C GLN A 355 -10.81 -31.46 -3.15
N GLU A 356 -10.09 -31.97 -4.16
CA GLU A 356 -9.10 -31.18 -4.90
C GLU A 356 -9.75 -29.98 -5.61
N ALA A 357 -10.92 -30.18 -6.23
CA ALA A 357 -11.70 -29.13 -6.87
C ALA A 357 -12.17 -28.07 -5.86
N LEU A 358 -12.78 -28.49 -4.75
CA LEU A 358 -13.24 -27.59 -3.69
C LEU A 358 -12.11 -26.75 -3.12
N GLN A 359 -10.96 -27.37 -2.84
CA GLN A 359 -9.79 -26.65 -2.35
C GLN A 359 -9.23 -25.68 -3.40
N CYS A 360 -9.22 -26.06 -4.67
CA CYS A 360 -8.79 -25.18 -5.76
C CYS A 360 -9.68 -23.93 -5.83
N LEU A 361 -11.00 -24.11 -5.75
CA LEU A 361 -11.95 -22.99 -5.75
C LEU A 361 -11.84 -22.14 -4.48
N ALA A 362 -11.66 -22.76 -3.32
CA ALA A 362 -11.59 -22.06 -2.04
C ALA A 362 -10.29 -21.26 -1.87
N ASP A 363 -9.12 -21.89 -2.08
CA ASP A 363 -7.83 -21.28 -1.72
C ASP A 363 -7.08 -20.66 -2.90
N ILE A 364 -7.27 -21.18 -4.11
CA ILE A 364 -6.40 -20.86 -5.26
C ILE A 364 -7.07 -19.80 -6.15
N VAL A 365 -8.26 -20.11 -6.66
CA VAL A 365 -9.01 -19.20 -7.52
C VAL A 365 -9.53 -18.04 -6.68
N LEU A 366 -9.19 -16.80 -7.05
CA LEU A 366 -9.62 -15.60 -6.33
C LEU A 366 -9.35 -15.68 -4.82
N ALA A 367 -8.08 -15.92 -4.45
CA ALA A 367 -7.66 -16.18 -3.06
C ALA A 367 -8.00 -15.06 -2.05
N HIS A 368 -8.24 -13.84 -2.52
CA HIS A 368 -8.59 -12.69 -1.67
C HIS A 368 -10.06 -12.69 -1.23
N VAL A 369 -10.94 -13.44 -1.90
CA VAL A 369 -12.33 -13.64 -1.48
C VAL A 369 -12.39 -14.92 -0.66
N TYR A 370 -12.46 -14.75 0.66
CA TYR A 370 -12.53 -15.86 1.60
C TYR A 370 -13.87 -16.61 1.52
N VAL A 371 -13.80 -17.91 1.75
CA VAL A 371 -14.96 -18.80 1.79
C VAL A 371 -15.07 -19.32 3.22
N GLU A 372 -16.09 -18.88 3.93
CA GLU A 372 -16.39 -19.33 5.29
C GLU A 372 -17.47 -20.40 5.25
N ASN A 373 -17.32 -21.49 6.01
CA ASN A 373 -18.31 -22.56 6.13
C ASN A 373 -18.80 -23.13 4.79
N LEU A 374 -17.90 -23.27 3.81
CA LEU A 374 -18.21 -23.70 2.43
C LEU A 374 -19.22 -22.80 1.68
N ASN A 375 -19.44 -21.56 2.16
CA ASN A 375 -20.26 -20.60 1.46
C ASN A 375 -19.49 -19.94 0.31
N PHE A 376 -19.66 -20.48 -0.90
CA PHE A 376 -19.04 -19.96 -2.10
C PHE A 376 -19.78 -18.77 -2.73
N ARG A 377 -20.92 -18.34 -2.17
CA ARG A 377 -21.76 -17.28 -2.75
C ARG A 377 -21.00 -15.97 -3.04
N PRO A 378 -20.20 -15.40 -2.12
CA PRO A 378 -19.48 -14.15 -2.40
C PRO A 378 -18.46 -14.30 -3.54
N LYS A 379 -17.79 -15.46 -3.59
CA LYS A 379 -16.82 -15.78 -4.65
C LYS A 379 -17.50 -16.02 -6.00
N ALA A 380 -18.65 -16.68 -6.01
CA ALA A 380 -19.46 -16.88 -7.21
C ALA A 380 -19.96 -15.53 -7.76
N MET A 381 -20.43 -14.62 -6.89
CA MET A 381 -20.84 -13.28 -7.29
C MET A 381 -19.69 -12.44 -7.84
N TYR A 382 -18.52 -12.49 -7.21
CA TYR A 382 -17.34 -11.78 -7.72
C TYR A 382 -16.95 -12.30 -9.11
N LEU A 383 -16.98 -13.62 -9.31
CA LEU A 383 -16.70 -14.23 -10.60
C LEU A 383 -17.78 -13.88 -11.64
N ALA A 384 -19.06 -13.88 -11.26
CA ALA A 384 -20.16 -13.48 -12.13
C ALA A 384 -20.04 -12.00 -12.54
N PHE A 385 -19.69 -11.10 -11.62
CA PHE A 385 -19.44 -9.70 -11.93
C PHE A 385 -18.22 -9.52 -12.84
N MET A 386 -17.14 -10.29 -12.63
CA MET A 386 -15.98 -10.31 -13.52
C MET A 386 -16.36 -10.75 -14.94
N THR A 387 -17.23 -11.75 -15.07
CA THR A 387 -17.83 -12.19 -16.35
C THR A 387 -18.72 -11.11 -16.96
N ARG A 388 -19.57 -10.45 -16.17
CA ARG A 388 -20.41 -9.33 -16.62
C ARG A 388 -19.57 -8.25 -17.27
N ARG A 389 -18.45 -7.87 -16.65
CA ARG A 389 -17.55 -6.86 -17.22
C ARG A 389 -16.96 -7.28 -18.56
N VAL A 390 -16.69 -8.57 -18.78
CA VAL A 390 -16.28 -9.10 -20.09
C VAL A 390 -17.42 -9.00 -21.09
N VAL A 391 -18.64 -9.39 -20.72
CA VAL A 391 -19.83 -9.30 -21.60
C VAL A 391 -20.09 -7.83 -21.98
N MET A 392 -20.06 -6.91 -21.02
CA MET A 392 -20.20 -5.47 -21.27
C MET A 392 -19.17 -4.96 -22.28
N ALA A 393 -17.90 -5.37 -22.14
CA ALA A 393 -16.84 -4.98 -23.06
C ALA A 393 -16.88 -5.70 -24.42
N MET A 394 -17.54 -6.86 -24.51
CA MET A 394 -17.83 -7.52 -25.79
C MET A 394 -18.89 -6.76 -26.59
N THR A 395 -19.90 -6.22 -25.90
CA THR A 395 -20.96 -5.43 -26.54
C THR A 395 -20.51 -4.00 -26.85
N ASP A 396 -19.79 -3.36 -25.92
CA ASP A 396 -19.22 -2.03 -26.07
C ASP A 396 -17.69 -2.07 -25.88
N PRO A 397 -16.92 -2.03 -26.97
CA PRO A 397 -15.46 -2.04 -26.92
C PRO A 397 -14.82 -0.84 -26.19
N SER A 398 -15.58 0.22 -25.89
CA SER A 398 -15.07 1.38 -25.15
C SER A 398 -14.96 1.15 -23.64
N LEU A 399 -15.69 0.16 -23.10
CA LEU A 399 -15.73 -0.19 -21.67
C LEU A 399 -14.52 -1.05 -21.24
N VAL A 400 -13.33 -0.67 -21.69
CA VAL A 400 -12.05 -1.31 -21.37
C VAL A 400 -11.31 -0.48 -20.32
N ASP A 401 -10.61 -1.13 -19.39
CA ASP A 401 -9.83 -0.43 -18.38
C ASP A 401 -8.45 -0.06 -18.92
N ASP A 402 -8.02 1.19 -18.70
CA ASP A 402 -6.64 1.59 -18.93
C ASP A 402 -5.74 1.07 -17.80
N ARG A 403 -4.73 0.28 -18.19
CA ARG A 403 -3.71 -0.25 -17.29
C ARG A 403 -2.76 0.82 -16.78
N ASP A 404 -2.58 1.88 -17.57
CA ASP A 404 -1.65 2.96 -17.27
C ASP A 404 -2.29 4.09 -16.45
N TYR A 405 -3.61 4.05 -16.25
CA TYR A 405 -4.31 4.91 -15.30
C TYR A 405 -3.72 4.79 -13.89
N VAL A 406 -3.25 5.91 -13.33
CA VAL A 406 -2.55 5.93 -12.03
C VAL A 406 -3.39 5.38 -10.88
N GLY A 407 -4.72 5.51 -10.93
CA GLY A 407 -5.61 4.94 -9.91
C GLY A 407 -5.67 3.40 -9.90
N ASN A 408 -5.26 2.76 -11.00
CA ASN A 408 -5.08 1.31 -11.12
C ASN A 408 -3.66 0.86 -10.76
N LYS A 409 -2.82 1.78 -10.30
CA LYS A 409 -1.46 1.49 -9.85
C LYS A 409 -1.33 1.68 -8.34
N ARG A 410 -0.34 1.01 -7.77
CA ARG A 410 0.05 1.03 -6.36
C ARG A 410 1.56 1.11 -6.27
N LEU A 411 2.03 1.96 -5.37
CA LEU A 411 3.44 2.12 -5.07
C LEU A 411 3.81 1.19 -3.91
N GLU A 412 4.66 0.21 -4.17
CA GLU A 412 5.30 -0.58 -3.12
C GLU A 412 6.50 0.20 -2.55
N LEU A 413 6.38 0.56 -1.27
CA LEU A 413 7.40 1.31 -0.53
C LEU A 413 8.49 0.38 0.04
N ALA A 414 9.57 0.98 0.53
CA ALA A 414 10.70 0.26 1.14
C ALA A 414 10.25 -0.67 2.29
N GLY A 415 9.40 -0.19 3.20
CA GLY A 415 8.88 -1.00 4.30
C GLY A 415 8.11 -2.24 3.84
N GLN A 416 7.24 -2.09 2.84
CA GLN A 416 6.47 -3.22 2.29
C GLN A 416 7.36 -4.27 1.61
N LEU A 417 8.40 -3.82 0.87
CA LEU A 417 9.36 -4.73 0.24
C LEU A 417 10.20 -5.48 1.28
N LEU A 418 10.61 -4.80 2.35
CA LEU A 418 11.34 -5.41 3.46
C LEU A 418 10.46 -6.36 4.28
N SER A 419 9.18 -6.05 4.45
CA SER A 419 8.18 -6.91 5.09
C SER A 419 8.05 -8.25 4.37
N LEU A 420 7.90 -8.22 3.03
CA LEU A 420 7.85 -9.43 2.21
C LEU A 420 9.14 -10.26 2.29
N LEU A 421 10.29 -9.58 2.27
CA LEU A 421 11.59 -10.24 2.36
C LEU A 421 11.81 -10.88 3.74
N PHE A 422 11.47 -10.17 4.81
CA PHE A 422 11.57 -10.67 6.17
C PHE A 422 10.66 -11.88 6.38
N GLU A 423 9.42 -11.83 5.89
CA GLU A 423 8.48 -12.96 6.01
C GLU A 423 9.03 -14.24 5.34
N ASP A 424 9.62 -14.14 4.15
CA ASP A 424 10.18 -15.31 3.45
C ASP A 424 11.44 -15.85 4.16
N LEU A 425 12.33 -14.96 4.62
CA LEU A 425 13.50 -15.34 5.40
C LEU A 425 13.12 -15.97 6.74
N PHE A 426 12.09 -15.44 7.42
CA PHE A 426 11.60 -15.96 8.68
C PHE A 426 10.92 -17.34 8.52
N LYS A 427 10.14 -17.53 7.45
CA LYS A 427 9.56 -18.85 7.12
C LYS A 427 10.61 -19.88 6.77
N LYS A 428 11.64 -19.47 6.03
CA LYS A 428 12.79 -20.33 5.74
C LYS A 428 13.54 -20.68 7.01
N PHE A 429 13.81 -19.71 7.87
CA PHE A 429 14.41 -19.92 9.19
C PHE A 429 13.61 -20.94 10.02
N ASN A 430 12.28 -20.80 10.08
CA ASN A 430 11.41 -21.75 10.79
C ASN A 430 11.43 -23.15 10.16
N SER A 431 11.50 -23.24 8.84
CA SER A 431 11.57 -24.53 8.12
C SER A 431 12.92 -25.22 8.36
N ASP A 432 14.02 -24.49 8.28
CA ASP A 432 15.38 -25.00 8.53
C ASP A 432 15.54 -25.41 10.00
N MET A 433 14.97 -24.62 10.93
CA MET A 433 14.91 -24.98 12.35
C MET A 433 14.10 -26.25 12.58
N LYS A 434 12.89 -26.35 12.02
CA LYS A 434 12.06 -27.56 12.14
C LYS A 434 12.84 -28.80 11.67
N LEU A 435 13.50 -28.72 10.52
CA LEU A 435 14.31 -29.82 10.00
C LEU A 435 15.47 -30.20 10.92
N ASN A 436 16.14 -29.22 11.52
CA ASN A 436 17.23 -29.47 12.46
C ASN A 436 16.74 -30.05 13.79
N ILE A 437 15.61 -29.56 14.30
CA ILE A 437 14.93 -30.10 15.48
C ILE A 437 14.54 -31.55 15.22
N ASP A 438 13.84 -31.84 14.11
CA ASP A 438 13.43 -33.20 13.76
C ASP A 438 14.62 -34.15 13.60
N LYS A 439 15.76 -33.68 13.05
CA LYS A 439 16.99 -34.47 12.95
C LYS A 439 17.57 -34.82 14.32
N VAL A 440 17.53 -33.90 15.28
CA VAL A 440 18.02 -34.14 16.64
C VAL A 440 17.05 -35.05 17.40
N LEU A 441 15.75 -34.81 17.27
CA LEU A 441 14.71 -35.61 17.93
C LEU A 441 14.65 -37.05 17.43
N LYS A 442 14.99 -37.32 16.17
CA LYS A 442 15.07 -38.68 15.61
C LYS A 442 16.26 -39.50 16.08
N LYS A 443 17.25 -38.91 16.76
CA LYS A 443 18.43 -39.65 17.22
C LYS A 443 18.08 -40.54 18.43
N PRO A 444 18.46 -41.83 18.43
CA PRO A 444 18.07 -42.78 19.47
C PRO A 444 18.78 -42.58 20.82
N ASN A 445 20.03 -42.07 20.83
CA ASN A 445 20.82 -41.89 22.06
C ASN A 445 20.69 -40.45 22.56
N ARG A 446 19.71 -40.20 23.44
CA ARG A 446 19.41 -38.86 23.97
C ARG A 446 19.69 -38.80 25.47
N THR A 447 20.95 -38.56 25.83
CA THR A 447 21.38 -38.42 27.24
C THR A 447 21.12 -37.00 27.77
N GLU A 448 21.02 -36.00 26.89
CA GLU A 448 20.72 -34.61 27.23
C GLU A 448 19.37 -34.15 26.67
N GLU A 449 18.63 -33.41 27.50
CA GLU A 449 17.42 -32.72 27.07
C GLU A 449 17.77 -31.65 26.04
N PHE A 450 17.13 -31.71 24.88
CA PHE A 450 17.39 -30.79 23.79
C PHE A 450 16.93 -29.37 24.14
N ASP A 451 17.85 -28.42 24.10
CA ASP A 451 17.54 -27.00 24.18
C ASP A 451 17.41 -26.38 22.79
N ALA A 452 16.20 -25.94 22.44
CA ALA A 452 15.91 -25.27 21.18
C ALA A 452 16.60 -23.89 21.09
N SER A 453 16.99 -23.29 22.23
CA SER A 453 17.57 -21.96 22.25
C SER A 453 18.93 -21.89 21.54
N THR A 454 19.72 -22.97 21.60
CA THR A 454 21.01 -23.05 20.89
C THR A 454 20.84 -23.00 19.37
N LEU A 455 19.82 -23.66 18.83
CA LEU A 455 19.54 -23.63 17.39
C LEU A 455 19.07 -22.25 16.90
N LEU A 456 18.34 -21.51 17.74
CA LEU A 456 17.93 -20.14 17.41
C LEU A 456 19.16 -19.25 17.17
N TYR A 457 20.21 -19.37 18.00
CA TYR A 457 21.46 -18.64 17.79
C TYR A 457 22.19 -19.07 16.53
N THR A 458 22.27 -20.38 16.26
CA THR A 458 22.96 -20.88 15.05
C THR A 458 22.28 -20.43 13.76
N GLY A 459 20.95 -20.35 13.74
CA GLY A 459 20.20 -19.89 12.57
C GLY A 459 20.14 -18.38 12.40
N ALA A 460 20.60 -17.59 13.38
CA ALA A 460 20.48 -16.12 13.37
C ALA A 460 21.20 -15.45 12.18
N ASN A 461 22.26 -16.09 11.65
CA ASN A 461 23.01 -15.57 10.50
C ASN A 461 22.20 -15.59 9.20
N LEU A 462 21.18 -16.47 9.07
CA LEU A 462 20.39 -16.60 7.86
C LEU A 462 19.61 -15.31 7.55
N ILE A 463 18.98 -14.72 8.56
CA ILE A 463 18.19 -13.49 8.42
C ILE A 463 19.11 -12.31 8.07
N THR A 464 20.21 -12.17 8.82
CA THR A 464 21.20 -11.09 8.63
C THR A 464 21.80 -11.11 7.23
N HIS A 465 22.32 -12.26 6.79
CA HIS A 465 22.90 -12.39 5.46
C HIS A 465 21.85 -12.26 4.35
N GLY A 466 20.64 -12.75 4.56
CA GLY A 466 19.53 -12.59 3.61
C GLY A 466 19.19 -11.12 3.37
N MET A 467 19.08 -10.33 4.43
CA MET A 467 18.79 -8.90 4.37
C MET A 467 19.94 -8.10 3.75
N ASN A 468 21.18 -8.34 4.19
CA ASN A 468 22.34 -7.61 3.68
C ASN A 468 22.59 -7.94 2.20
N ARG A 469 22.51 -9.21 1.82
CA ARG A 469 22.67 -9.65 0.42
C ARG A 469 21.62 -9.00 -0.46
N ALA A 470 20.36 -9.01 -0.01
CA ALA A 470 19.30 -8.31 -0.70
C ALA A 470 19.71 -6.83 -0.87
N ILE A 471 19.71 -6.03 0.19
CA ILE A 471 19.92 -4.56 0.08
C ILE A 471 21.18 -4.19 -0.71
N SER A 472 22.28 -4.93 -0.55
CA SER A 472 23.52 -4.70 -1.27
C SER A 472 23.42 -5.00 -2.78
N THR A 473 22.84 -6.14 -3.17
CA THR A 473 22.79 -6.59 -4.58
C THR A 473 21.59 -6.06 -5.37
N GLY A 474 20.51 -5.68 -4.70
CA GLY A 474 19.26 -5.25 -5.34
C GLY A 474 18.38 -6.36 -5.91
N ASN A 475 18.75 -7.64 -5.71
CA ASN A 475 18.05 -8.79 -6.27
C ASN A 475 17.08 -9.46 -5.28
N TRP A 476 15.78 -9.13 -5.35
CA TRP A 476 14.73 -9.75 -4.51
C TRP A 476 14.27 -11.05 -5.15
N SER A 477 14.84 -12.15 -4.67
CA SER A 477 14.49 -13.51 -5.08
C SER A 477 13.62 -14.19 -4.02
N LEU A 478 12.31 -14.02 -4.12
CA LEU A 478 11.34 -14.66 -3.23
C LEU A 478 10.78 -15.90 -3.91
N LYS A 479 11.25 -17.07 -3.48
CA LYS A 479 10.84 -18.37 -4.08
C LYS A 479 9.34 -18.61 -3.89
N ARG A 480 8.80 -18.24 -2.72
CA ARG A 480 7.39 -18.44 -2.36
C ARG A 480 6.42 -17.73 -3.30
N PHE A 481 6.73 -16.48 -3.65
CA PHE A 481 5.89 -15.69 -4.56
C PHE A 481 6.29 -15.85 -6.03
N LYS A 482 7.25 -16.74 -6.34
CA LYS A 482 7.90 -16.88 -7.67
C LYS A 482 8.25 -15.52 -8.25
N MET A 483 8.82 -14.69 -7.39
CA MET A 483 9.11 -13.30 -7.70
C MET A 483 10.63 -13.15 -7.72
N GLU A 484 11.16 -13.00 -8.91
CA GLU A 484 12.55 -12.63 -9.14
C GLU A 484 12.51 -11.20 -9.67
N ARG A 485 12.83 -10.25 -8.79
CA ARG A 485 13.02 -8.85 -9.15
C ARG A 485 14.51 -8.56 -9.06
N ALA A 486 15.15 -8.36 -10.20
CA ALA A 486 16.45 -7.71 -10.21
C ALA A 486 16.24 -6.19 -10.23
N GLY A 487 17.24 -5.48 -9.71
CA GLY A 487 17.26 -4.03 -9.85
C GLY A 487 16.33 -3.22 -8.93
N VAL A 488 15.94 -3.78 -7.79
CA VAL A 488 15.13 -3.05 -6.79
C VAL A 488 15.90 -1.87 -6.19
N THR A 489 17.24 -1.94 -6.20
CA THR A 489 18.14 -0.82 -5.87
C THR A 489 18.80 -0.17 -7.10
N HIS A 490 18.67 -0.77 -8.29
CA HIS A 490 19.30 -0.31 -9.53
C HIS A 490 18.43 -0.63 -10.76
N PHE A 491 18.00 0.35 -11.55
CA PHE A 491 17.04 0.14 -12.65
C PHE A 491 17.46 -0.95 -13.68
N GLU A 492 16.54 -1.88 -13.99
CA GLU A 492 16.74 -2.93 -15.01
C GLU A 492 16.10 -2.56 -16.37
N LYS A 493 16.85 -2.84 -17.44
CA LYS A 493 16.59 -2.43 -18.83
C LYS A 493 15.75 -3.49 -19.52
N THR A 494 14.63 -3.11 -20.18
CA THR A 494 13.98 -3.80 -21.34
C THR A 494 12.45 -3.61 -21.39
N ARG A 495 11.95 -2.41 -21.72
CA ARG A 495 10.56 -2.26 -22.23
C ARG A 495 10.52 -1.27 -23.39
N LYS A 496 10.39 -1.76 -24.62
CA LYS A 496 10.42 -0.93 -25.85
C LYS A 496 9.06 -0.38 -26.29
N VAL A 497 7.98 -0.64 -25.55
CA VAL A 497 6.62 -0.21 -25.92
C VAL A 497 6.35 1.21 -25.41
N SER A 498 5.77 2.06 -26.26
CA SER A 498 5.52 3.49 -26.00
C SER A 498 4.37 3.76 -25.02
N GLY A 499 3.34 2.91 -24.97
CA GLY A 499 2.16 3.08 -24.09
C GLY A 499 2.50 3.47 -22.64
N PRO A 500 3.24 2.66 -21.88
CA PRO A 500 3.57 2.96 -20.48
C PRO A 500 4.56 4.12 -20.30
N ARG A 501 5.20 4.60 -21.38
CA ARG A 501 6.18 5.69 -21.36
C ARG A 501 5.51 7.06 -21.56
N ALA A 502 4.33 7.08 -22.17
CA ALA A 502 3.61 8.30 -22.43
C ALA A 502 3.12 8.95 -21.12
N LEU A 503 3.16 10.28 -21.07
CA LEU A 503 2.64 11.07 -19.97
C LEU A 503 1.11 10.94 -19.93
N GLN A 504 0.55 10.39 -18.85
CA GLN A 504 -0.89 10.24 -18.68
C GLN A 504 -1.51 11.46 -18.00
N PRO A 505 -2.66 11.99 -18.47
CA PRO A 505 -3.35 13.10 -17.81
C PRO A 505 -3.77 12.79 -16.37
N SER A 506 -3.95 11.50 -16.04
CA SER A 506 -4.34 11.05 -14.69
C SER A 506 -3.30 11.34 -13.61
N GLN A 507 -2.07 11.70 -13.96
CA GLN A 507 -0.98 11.90 -12.98
C GLN A 507 -0.81 13.37 -12.53
N PHE A 508 -1.72 14.26 -12.90
CA PHE A 508 -1.64 15.70 -12.60
C PHE A 508 -1.48 15.99 -11.09
N GLY A 509 -0.32 16.52 -10.72
CA GLY A 509 0.05 16.85 -9.35
C GLY A 509 0.31 15.64 -8.45
N LEU A 510 0.42 14.43 -9.03
CA LEU A 510 0.86 13.21 -8.36
C LEU A 510 2.31 12.87 -8.78
N LEU A 511 2.59 12.93 -10.07
CA LEU A 511 3.92 12.70 -10.62
C LEU A 511 4.39 13.97 -11.34
N CYS A 512 5.70 14.18 -11.33
CA CYS A 512 6.30 15.30 -12.04
C CYS A 512 6.15 15.09 -13.55
N PRO A 513 5.67 16.09 -14.32
CA PRO A 513 5.50 15.95 -15.76
C PRO A 513 6.80 16.06 -16.56
N SER A 514 7.86 16.62 -15.97
CA SER A 514 9.12 16.92 -16.66
C SER A 514 10.31 16.11 -16.16
N ASP A 515 10.26 15.64 -14.91
CA ASP A 515 11.40 15.00 -14.26
C ASP A 515 11.42 13.49 -14.53
N THR A 516 11.98 13.16 -15.70
CA THR A 516 12.27 11.81 -16.16
C THR A 516 13.66 11.81 -16.81
N PRO A 517 14.48 10.76 -16.60
CA PRO A 517 15.74 10.64 -17.32
C PRO A 517 15.50 10.53 -18.82
N GLU A 518 16.43 11.08 -19.61
CA GLU A 518 16.47 10.89 -21.06
C GLU A 518 16.95 9.47 -21.43
N GLY A 519 16.73 9.06 -22.68
CA GLY A 519 17.17 7.76 -23.21
C GLY A 519 16.24 6.60 -22.88
N GLU A 520 16.81 5.42 -22.61
CA GLU A 520 16.01 4.18 -22.46
C GLU A 520 15.06 4.22 -21.25
N ALA A 521 15.38 4.96 -20.19
CA ALA A 521 14.55 5.06 -19.00
C ALA A 521 13.41 6.08 -19.11
N CYS A 522 13.33 6.82 -20.22
CA CYS A 522 12.34 7.88 -20.43
C CYS A 522 10.90 7.37 -20.28
N GLY A 523 10.15 7.99 -19.35
CA GLY A 523 8.77 7.65 -19.02
C GLY A 523 8.58 6.39 -18.17
N LEU A 524 9.66 5.63 -17.90
CA LEU A 524 9.62 4.44 -17.02
C LEU A 524 10.02 4.78 -15.59
N VAL A 525 11.03 5.65 -15.43
CA VAL A 525 11.41 6.22 -14.13
C VAL A 525 10.70 7.56 -13.98
N LYS A 526 9.97 7.73 -12.87
CA LYS A 526 9.14 8.90 -12.61
C LYS A 526 9.39 9.38 -11.21
N ASN A 527 9.37 10.70 -11.04
CA ASN A 527 9.53 11.33 -9.74
C ASN A 527 8.18 11.82 -9.21
N LEU A 528 8.00 11.71 -7.89
CA LEU A 528 6.80 12.18 -7.19
C LEU A 528 6.77 13.71 -7.17
N ALA A 529 5.57 14.28 -7.25
CA ALA A 529 5.40 15.72 -7.08
C ALA A 529 5.52 16.12 -5.59
N LEU A 530 5.81 17.40 -5.33
CA LEU A 530 6.07 17.93 -3.97
C LEU A 530 4.92 17.69 -2.98
N MET A 531 3.68 17.94 -3.38
CA MET A 531 2.49 17.80 -2.53
C MET A 531 1.86 16.42 -2.68
N THR A 532 2.65 15.38 -2.48
CA THR A 532 2.15 14.01 -2.51
C THR A 532 2.33 13.30 -1.19
N HIS A 533 1.45 12.34 -0.95
CA HIS A 533 1.49 11.45 0.19
C HIS A 533 1.11 10.06 -0.28
N ILE A 534 1.82 9.04 0.20
CA ILE A 534 1.51 7.65 -0.13
C ILE A 534 0.75 7.04 1.04
N THR A 535 -0.40 6.41 0.77
CA THR A 535 -1.23 5.82 1.82
C THR A 535 -0.58 4.58 2.42
N THR A 536 -0.72 4.41 3.73
CA THR A 536 -0.49 3.14 4.42
C THR A 536 -1.76 2.28 4.36
N ASP A 537 -1.64 0.98 4.66
CA ASP A 537 -2.79 0.08 4.74
C ASP A 537 -3.64 0.39 5.99
N ASP A 538 -4.94 0.60 5.80
CA ASP A 538 -5.93 0.79 6.88
C ASP A 538 -6.81 -0.47 7.02
N GLU A 539 -7.30 -0.73 8.24
CA GLU A 539 -8.16 -1.89 8.51
C GLU A 539 -9.51 -1.83 7.79
N GLU A 540 -9.89 -2.92 7.13
CA GLU A 540 -11.11 -2.98 6.32
C GLU A 540 -12.38 -3.26 7.14
N GLU A 541 -12.27 -3.98 8.26
CA GLU A 541 -13.42 -4.49 9.01
C GLU A 541 -14.32 -3.37 9.58
N PRO A 542 -13.79 -2.29 10.18
CA PRO A 542 -14.63 -1.17 10.63
C PRO A 542 -15.38 -0.51 9.47
N ILE A 543 -14.78 -0.48 8.28
CA ILE A 543 -15.38 0.13 7.08
C ILE A 543 -16.50 -0.77 6.53
N LYS A 544 -16.32 -2.09 6.53
CA LYS A 544 -17.39 -3.04 6.17
C LYS A 544 -18.62 -2.84 7.06
N LYS A 545 -18.43 -2.73 8.38
CA LYS A 545 -19.52 -2.45 9.34
C LYS A 545 -20.18 -1.08 9.09
N LEU A 546 -19.38 -0.06 8.78
CA LEU A 546 -19.87 1.29 8.49
C LEU A 546 -20.75 1.34 7.23
N VAL A 547 -20.42 0.56 6.19
CA VAL A 547 -21.21 0.51 4.95
C VAL A 547 -22.65 0.10 5.24
N PHE A 548 -22.85 -0.93 6.07
CA PHE A 548 -24.17 -1.38 6.48
C PHE A 548 -24.87 -0.36 7.39
N ALA A 549 -24.14 0.25 8.33
CA ALA A 549 -24.68 1.31 9.19
C ALA A 549 -25.17 2.54 8.42
N LEU A 550 -24.59 2.83 7.24
CA LEU A 550 -25.02 3.90 6.35
C LEU A 550 -26.26 3.55 5.49
N GLY A 551 -26.80 2.33 5.62
CA GLY A 551 -28.00 1.86 4.94
C GLY A 551 -27.74 1.12 3.62
N ALA A 552 -26.59 0.46 3.49
CA ALA A 552 -26.38 -0.51 2.41
C ALA A 552 -27.02 -1.85 2.74
N GLU A 553 -27.54 -2.54 1.74
CA GLU A 553 -28.05 -3.92 1.83
C GLU A 553 -26.90 -4.90 1.52
N ASP A 554 -26.90 -6.08 2.13
CA ASP A 554 -25.89 -7.11 1.84
C ASP A 554 -26.12 -7.70 0.46
N ALA A 555 -25.11 -7.58 -0.40
CA ALA A 555 -25.21 -8.04 -1.76
C ALA A 555 -25.32 -9.58 -1.87
N THR A 556 -24.82 -10.33 -0.88
CA THR A 556 -24.83 -11.79 -0.89
C THR A 556 -26.23 -12.40 -0.81
N ILE A 557 -27.18 -11.67 -0.23
CA ILE A 557 -28.58 -12.06 -0.06
C ILE A 557 -29.39 -11.77 -1.32
N LEU A 558 -28.94 -10.84 -2.14
CA LEU A 558 -29.69 -10.33 -3.30
C LEU A 558 -29.54 -11.22 -4.54
N THR A 559 -30.53 -11.10 -5.41
CA THR A 559 -30.53 -11.78 -6.72
C THR A 559 -29.96 -10.87 -7.80
N GLY A 560 -29.57 -11.46 -8.94
CA GLY A 560 -29.07 -10.70 -10.10
C GLY A 560 -30.05 -9.63 -10.60
N HIS A 561 -31.36 -9.84 -10.43
CA HIS A 561 -32.38 -8.86 -10.81
C HIS A 561 -32.29 -7.57 -9.96
N GLU A 562 -32.09 -7.70 -8.66
CA GLU A 562 -32.03 -6.54 -7.75
C GLU A 562 -30.68 -5.82 -7.81
N LEU A 563 -29.60 -6.57 -8.00
CA LEU A 563 -28.24 -6.01 -8.11
C LEU A 563 -28.09 -5.03 -9.28
N TYR A 564 -28.78 -5.33 -10.39
CA TYR A 564 -28.73 -4.52 -11.61
C TYR A 564 -30.03 -3.74 -11.87
N ALA A 565 -30.89 -3.63 -10.86
CA ALA A 565 -32.10 -2.83 -10.96
C ALA A 565 -31.76 -1.35 -11.26
N PRO A 566 -32.62 -0.63 -12.00
CA PRO A 566 -32.37 0.77 -12.34
C PRO A 566 -32.23 1.62 -11.07
N GLY A 567 -31.13 2.36 -10.98
CA GLY A 567 -30.80 3.19 -9.81
C GLY A 567 -30.07 2.46 -8.69
N ALA A 568 -29.88 1.14 -8.79
CA ALA A 568 -29.10 0.36 -7.84
C ALA A 568 -27.59 0.48 -8.16
N TYR A 569 -26.79 0.75 -7.13
CA TYR A 569 -25.35 0.87 -7.22
C TYR A 569 -24.66 -0.11 -6.30
N ILE A 570 -23.75 -0.90 -6.85
CA ILE A 570 -23.00 -1.91 -6.12
C ILE A 570 -21.83 -1.24 -5.39
N ILE A 571 -21.67 -1.54 -4.11
CA ILE A 571 -20.57 -1.04 -3.27
C ILE A 571 -19.43 -2.06 -3.29
N PHE A 572 -18.28 -1.58 -3.77
CA PHE A 572 -17.02 -2.31 -3.80
C PHE A 572 -16.08 -1.78 -2.72
N ILE A 573 -15.51 -2.66 -1.89
CA ILE A 573 -14.42 -2.32 -0.97
C ILE A 573 -13.17 -3.04 -1.46
N ASN A 574 -12.13 -2.28 -1.81
CA ASN A 574 -10.88 -2.80 -2.37
C ASN A 574 -11.05 -3.74 -3.58
N GLY A 575 -12.17 -3.61 -4.31
CA GLY A 575 -12.53 -4.42 -5.47
C GLY A 575 -13.54 -5.53 -5.17
N THR A 576 -13.68 -5.97 -3.92
CA THR A 576 -14.64 -6.99 -3.50
C THR A 576 -16.04 -6.39 -3.35
N LEU A 577 -17.03 -7.14 -3.81
CA LEU A 577 -18.45 -6.77 -3.77
C LEU A 577 -19.01 -7.03 -2.37
N HIS A 578 -19.55 -6.01 -1.72
CA HIS A 578 -20.02 -6.10 -0.32
C HIS A 578 -21.48 -5.74 -0.13
N GLY A 579 -21.97 -4.71 -0.80
CA GLY A 579 -23.34 -4.25 -0.56
C GLY A 579 -23.95 -3.54 -1.76
N LEU A 580 -25.23 -3.20 -1.63
CA LEU A 580 -26.00 -2.46 -2.61
C LEU A 580 -26.54 -1.18 -1.99
N THR A 581 -26.56 -0.09 -2.75
CA THR A 581 -27.25 1.14 -2.37
C THR A 581 -28.12 1.67 -3.49
N ARG A 582 -29.34 2.11 -3.16
CA ARG A 582 -30.27 2.77 -4.09
C ARG A 582 -30.02 4.27 -4.21
N PHE A 583 -29.26 4.86 -3.28
CA PHE A 583 -29.03 6.30 -3.19
C PHE A 583 -27.53 6.63 -3.12
N PRO A 584 -26.76 6.42 -4.21
CA PRO A 584 -25.30 6.53 -4.21
C PRO A 584 -24.80 7.92 -3.80
N MET A 585 -25.47 8.99 -4.23
CA MET A 585 -25.05 10.36 -3.91
C MET A 585 -25.26 10.73 -2.44
N LYS A 586 -26.34 10.24 -1.82
CA LYS A 586 -26.57 10.42 -0.37
C LYS A 586 -25.51 9.66 0.42
N PHE A 587 -25.28 8.40 0.05
CA PHE A 587 -24.23 7.56 0.63
C PHE A 587 -22.85 8.22 0.55
N LEU A 588 -22.46 8.72 -0.64
CA LEU A 588 -21.20 9.41 -0.88
C LEU A 588 -21.02 10.64 0.02
N ARG A 589 -22.05 11.48 0.14
CA ARG A 589 -22.02 12.70 0.96
C ARG A 589 -21.89 12.37 2.44
N SER A 590 -22.67 11.41 2.94
CA SER A 590 -22.61 10.94 4.33
C SER A 590 -21.22 10.39 4.67
N PHE A 591 -20.67 9.53 3.81
CA PHE A 591 -19.34 8.96 4.02
C PHE A 591 -18.25 10.04 4.02
N ARG A 592 -18.29 10.99 3.07
CA ARG A 592 -17.33 12.11 3.02
C ARG A 592 -17.42 13.01 4.25
N ASN A 593 -18.63 13.23 4.80
CA ASN A 593 -18.78 13.99 6.03
C ASN A 593 -18.18 13.27 7.24
N LEU A 594 -18.35 11.95 7.36
CA LEU A 594 -17.70 11.18 8.43
C LEU A 594 -16.18 11.28 8.39
N ARG A 595 -15.60 11.17 7.18
CA ARG A 595 -14.16 11.34 6.95
C ARG A 595 -13.69 12.76 7.31
N ARG A 596 -14.41 13.79 6.88
CA ARG A 596 -14.08 15.20 7.17
C ARG A 596 -14.19 15.55 8.65
N ASN A 597 -15.04 14.85 9.39
CA ASN A 597 -15.18 15.00 10.83
C ASN A 597 -14.18 14.13 11.63
N GLY A 598 -13.23 13.47 10.97
CA GLY A 598 -12.20 12.64 11.61
C GLY A 598 -12.72 11.34 12.23
N LYS A 599 -13.93 10.88 11.85
CA LYS A 599 -14.48 9.59 12.31
C LYS A 599 -13.95 8.40 11.51
N VAL A 600 -13.51 8.67 10.28
CA VAL A 600 -12.93 7.71 9.35
C VAL A 600 -11.60 8.30 8.88
N SER A 601 -10.58 7.46 8.70
CA SER A 601 -9.26 7.85 8.20
C SER A 601 -9.35 8.72 6.94
N GLU A 602 -8.57 9.79 6.90
CA GLU A 602 -8.51 10.73 5.77
C GLU A 602 -8.05 10.05 4.47
N PHE A 603 -7.33 8.94 4.57
CA PHE A 603 -6.76 8.21 3.43
C PHE A 603 -7.76 7.26 2.75
N ILE A 604 -8.94 7.05 3.34
CA ILE A 604 -9.97 6.20 2.74
C ILE A 604 -10.68 6.97 1.62
N SER A 605 -10.55 6.51 0.38
CA SER A 605 -11.13 7.17 -0.79
C SER A 605 -12.47 6.57 -1.17
N ILE A 606 -13.42 7.42 -1.57
CA ILE A 606 -14.73 7.01 -2.09
C ILE A 606 -15.08 7.77 -3.37
N TYR A 607 -15.47 7.05 -4.41
CA TYR A 607 -15.96 7.60 -5.67
C TYR A 607 -17.10 6.76 -6.25
N VAL A 608 -17.92 7.40 -7.09
CA VAL A 608 -19.02 6.76 -7.80
C VAL A 608 -18.62 6.65 -9.27
N ASN A 609 -18.80 5.46 -9.85
CA ASN A 609 -18.61 5.18 -11.26
C ASN A 609 -19.97 4.88 -11.89
N HIS A 610 -20.41 5.73 -12.81
CA HIS A 610 -21.69 5.61 -13.50
C HIS A 610 -21.65 4.59 -14.65
N HIS A 611 -20.49 4.29 -15.23
CA HIS A 611 -20.39 3.30 -16.32
C HIS A 611 -20.66 1.88 -15.85
N HIS A 612 -20.27 1.56 -14.61
CA HIS A 612 -20.45 0.23 -14.01
C HIS A 612 -21.50 0.23 -12.89
N ASN A 613 -22.24 1.34 -12.69
CA ASN A 613 -23.16 1.53 -11.57
C ASN A 613 -22.56 1.06 -10.23
N GLY A 614 -21.35 1.56 -9.93
CA GLY A 614 -20.55 1.11 -8.79
C GLY A 614 -20.11 2.25 -7.88
N VAL A 615 -20.20 2.05 -6.56
CA VAL A 615 -19.54 2.90 -5.56
C VAL A 615 -18.27 2.19 -5.10
N HIS A 616 -17.11 2.81 -5.32
CA HIS A 616 -15.84 2.22 -4.95
C HIS A 616 -15.29 2.90 -3.70
N ILE A 617 -14.99 2.08 -2.69
CA ILE A 617 -14.30 2.45 -1.46
C ILE A 617 -12.93 1.77 -1.49
N ALA A 618 -11.86 2.55 -1.31
CA ALA A 618 -10.51 2.02 -1.22
C ALA A 618 -9.87 2.39 0.11
N THR A 619 -9.44 1.37 0.84
CA THR A 619 -8.70 1.47 2.11
C THR A 619 -7.27 0.93 1.98
N ASP A 620 -6.92 0.40 0.81
CA ASP A 620 -5.61 -0.19 0.54
C ASP A 620 -4.47 0.85 0.53
N GLY A 621 -3.27 0.40 0.90
CA GLY A 621 -2.03 1.15 0.92
C GLY A 621 -1.41 1.29 -0.47
N GLY A 622 -0.41 2.16 -0.58
CA GLY A 622 0.32 2.41 -1.83
C GLY A 622 -0.42 3.29 -2.83
N ARG A 623 -1.53 3.93 -2.45
CA ARG A 623 -2.21 4.94 -3.29
C ARG A 623 -1.51 6.29 -3.15
N ILE A 624 -1.44 7.03 -4.25
CA ILE A 624 -0.92 8.40 -4.23
C ILE A 624 -2.07 9.35 -3.89
N CYS A 625 -1.88 10.15 -2.86
CA CYS A 625 -2.80 11.16 -2.39
C CYS A 625 -2.20 12.55 -2.58
N ARG A 626 -3.07 13.53 -2.85
CA ARG A 626 -2.73 14.94 -2.95
C ARG A 626 -3.66 15.75 -2.06
N PRO A 627 -3.13 16.63 -1.19
CA PRO A 627 -3.96 17.52 -0.41
C PRO A 627 -4.61 18.58 -1.32
N LEU A 628 -5.91 18.79 -1.15
CA LEU A 628 -6.69 19.78 -1.88
C LEU A 628 -7.57 20.57 -0.92
N ILE A 629 -7.80 21.84 -1.23
CA ILE A 629 -8.68 22.71 -0.46
C ILE A 629 -10.14 22.40 -0.82
N ILE A 630 -10.98 22.19 0.19
CA ILE A 630 -12.41 21.91 0.00
C ILE A 630 -13.13 23.23 -0.32
N VAL A 631 -13.92 23.21 -1.39
CA VAL A 631 -14.81 24.32 -1.78
C VAL A 631 -16.25 23.83 -1.65
N GLU A 632 -17.11 24.61 -1.01
CA GLU A 632 -18.54 24.37 -0.91
C GLU A 632 -19.31 25.62 -1.31
N ASN A 633 -20.31 25.47 -2.19
CA ASN A 633 -21.15 26.56 -2.70
C ASN A 633 -20.34 27.75 -3.24
N GLY A 634 -19.26 27.47 -3.98
CA GLY A 634 -18.39 28.50 -4.57
C GLY A 634 -17.46 29.20 -3.58
N ARG A 635 -17.45 28.82 -2.29
CA ARG A 635 -16.59 29.40 -1.26
C ARG A 635 -15.61 28.36 -0.71
N SER A 636 -14.35 28.76 -0.55
CA SER A 636 -13.31 27.94 0.09
C SER A 636 -13.67 27.71 1.55
N LYS A 637 -13.58 26.47 2.05
CA LYS A 637 -13.73 26.16 3.47
C LYS A 637 -12.51 26.51 4.31
N LEU A 638 -11.39 26.88 3.68
CA LEU A 638 -10.19 27.34 4.35
C LEU A 638 -10.43 28.76 4.91
N MET A 639 -11.07 28.84 6.07
CA MET A 639 -11.21 30.06 6.87
C MET A 639 -9.97 30.23 7.77
N ALA A 640 -9.62 31.47 8.14
CA ALA A 640 -8.47 31.79 9.01
C ALA A 640 -8.42 30.95 10.30
N ILE A 641 -9.59 30.76 10.93
CA ILE A 641 -9.76 29.97 12.17
C ILE A 641 -9.35 28.50 11.98
N LEU A 642 -9.53 27.95 10.78
CA LEU A 642 -9.17 26.58 10.44
C LEU A 642 -7.66 26.45 10.20
N LEU A 643 -7.02 27.48 9.66
CA LEU A 643 -5.56 27.56 9.58
C LEU A 643 -4.95 27.63 10.98
N GLN A 644 -5.51 28.45 11.86
CA GLN A 644 -5.10 28.57 13.27
C GLN A 644 -5.22 27.23 14.02
N ARG A 645 -6.29 26.45 13.77
CA ARG A 645 -6.46 25.10 14.31
C ARG A 645 -5.50 24.06 13.72
N VAL A 646 -5.16 24.16 12.43
CA VAL A 646 -4.14 23.31 11.80
C VAL A 646 -2.76 23.64 12.38
N LEU A 647 -2.47 24.91 12.60
CA LEU A 647 -1.21 25.37 13.20
C LEU A 647 -1.07 24.93 14.66
N SER A 648 -2.13 25.06 15.47
CA SER A 648 -2.13 24.59 16.86
C SER A 648 -2.11 23.06 16.97
N SER A 649 -2.83 22.35 16.10
CA SER A 649 -2.88 20.87 16.13
C SER A 649 -1.58 20.24 15.62
N MET A 650 -0.91 20.85 14.64
CA MET A 650 0.41 20.40 14.17
C MET A 650 1.53 20.63 15.20
N SER A 651 1.48 21.75 15.93
CA SER A 651 2.33 21.98 17.12
C SER A 651 2.11 20.92 18.21
N THR A 652 0.86 20.51 18.43
CA THR A 652 0.51 19.50 19.44
C THR A 652 0.87 18.08 18.95
N ALA A 653 0.75 17.79 17.66
CA ALA A 653 1.16 16.54 17.05
C ALA A 653 2.69 16.36 17.13
N MET A 654 3.47 17.43 16.91
CA MET A 654 4.93 17.43 17.12
C MET A 654 5.33 17.05 18.55
N ARG A 655 4.56 17.47 19.57
CA ARG A 655 4.77 17.09 20.98
C ARG A 655 4.34 15.65 21.31
N LYS A 656 3.42 15.07 20.55
CA LYS A 656 3.00 13.66 20.73
C LYS A 656 3.91 12.67 20.00
N THR A 657 4.49 13.04 18.85
CA THR A 657 5.50 12.21 18.17
C THR A 657 6.87 12.18 18.86
N THR A 658 7.10 13.06 19.84
CA THR A 658 8.30 13.05 20.69
C THR A 658 8.10 12.28 22.00
N HIS A 659 6.88 11.82 22.28
CA HIS A 659 6.52 11.00 23.44
C HIS A 659 5.53 9.90 23.05
N ILE A 660 5.97 8.97 22.19
CA ILE A 660 5.49 7.57 22.14
C ILE A 660 6.70 6.67 21.93
#